data_AF-A0A1F7GF29-F1
#
_entry.id   AF-A0A1F7GF29-F1
#
_cell.length_a   1.000
_cell.length_b   1.000
_cell.length_c   1.000
_cell.angle_alpha   90.00
_cell.angle_beta   90.00
_cell.angle_gamma   90.00
#
_symmetry.space_group_name_H-M   'P 1'
#
loop_
_entity.id
_entity.type
_entity.pdbx_description
1 polymer ?
#
loop_
_entity_poly.entity_id
_entity_poly.type
_entity_poly.pdbx_seq_one_letter_code
_entity_poly.pdbx_strand_id
1 'polypeptide(L)'
;MPLKTINITISALCEVLFFTVTWILVYTNTIDYLRFTYHPEIKEIIYQSPLANPEPYEIPLYLLLTLVFIFLIWLYSSHLKNLQKIWLNTPLLIKILSFIILLATFFSKLGSFPLLGDFGYSLQQGHLYPNRLLADKSLYMIIFVLVIGFMLFITIQSALLSKILKDKQLLFWIINFAALIIAAIATFEPGFPLAYLDSSFFFGPVWEITNGKTIFTDIPSQYGFLSILFFSLVHKATSLNFVYLSIFIWVAYIIEYFICFYLVLKVGRSVPLAFVCLFSLLIINYYALYHNPQGGPLRWLPLFIALLLFYRLTNRLSFRFNFLIVILSMWIIDSGIALIFAFGLTLAVLWVSKRINLIEIIVSCLKLLSIFISVLLFLQLTHLLLGMKLIDFGSFLHTLQKNAGLGLVMIPIEYRTHFWLFILVYFASVIYFFKAKVAEQTVGKIKKSEDTYFELFKEPMSLEGSSSKREIRYQAFQDIHSQQNLTQLLLFSANLMLFASIYYVGRSMPHNLYLISPFFCLTLFLLFALHYPQLKSERLKKIFLGFVFLVTIVYPGYFRKENMVNELLIKYQKLRRGGIFTSEFDRTLYQRYSKELALIKSELIEDEVLLLTTDDTYLLYLAGKKNLLDINSSIGIILESELNPAIKRALEICPQKIAVDCQIINKCPAYKPLVQAFPRVLPIILNKIESVCKIKYEPSTCTRQICLVDAKRKNQ
;
A
#
# COMPACT_ATOMS: atom_id res chain seq x y z
N MET A 1 4.18 -0.14 -40.66
CA MET A 1 3.08 0.53 -39.92
C MET A 1 2.72 1.79 -40.70
N PRO A 2 1.44 2.15 -40.89
CA PRO A 2 1.10 3.32 -41.69
C PRO A 2 1.66 4.60 -41.03
N LEU A 3 2.20 5.53 -41.82
CA LEU A 3 2.81 6.79 -41.36
C LEU A 3 1.88 7.60 -40.44
N LYS A 4 0.58 7.56 -40.72
CA LYS A 4 -0.48 8.19 -39.92
C LYS A 4 -0.58 7.62 -38.50
N THR A 5 -0.42 6.30 -38.34
CA THR A 5 -0.45 5.65 -37.02
C THR A 5 0.77 6.05 -36.20
N ILE A 6 1.95 6.10 -36.83
CA ILE A 6 3.19 6.54 -36.17
C ILE A 6 3.04 8.00 -35.67
N ASN A 7 2.49 8.87 -36.51
CA ASN A 7 2.27 10.28 -36.17
C ASN A 7 1.35 10.44 -34.94
N ILE A 8 0.24 9.69 -34.89
CA ILE A 8 -0.70 9.74 -33.76
C ILE A 8 -0.06 9.20 -32.49
N THR A 9 0.67 8.09 -32.57
CA THR A 9 1.33 7.48 -31.40
C THR A 9 2.40 8.42 -30.82
N ILE A 10 3.28 8.98 -31.66
CA ILE A 10 4.31 9.91 -31.19
C ILE A 10 3.68 11.16 -30.58
N SER A 11 2.62 11.69 -31.19
CA SER A 11 1.89 12.83 -30.64
C SER A 11 1.36 12.56 -29.23
N ALA A 12 0.76 11.39 -29.00
CA ALA A 12 0.28 11.00 -27.67
C ALA A 12 1.43 10.81 -26.66
N LEU A 13 2.56 10.23 -27.08
CA LEU A 13 3.74 10.06 -26.22
C LEU A 13 4.35 11.41 -25.81
N CYS A 14 4.45 12.36 -26.75
CA CYS A 14 4.92 13.72 -26.45
C CYS A 14 4.01 14.42 -25.44
N GLU A 15 2.69 14.30 -25.56
CA GLU A 15 1.76 14.90 -24.60
C GLU A 15 1.96 14.35 -23.19
N VAL A 16 2.05 13.03 -23.05
CA VAL A 16 2.29 12.37 -21.76
C VAL A 16 3.62 12.85 -21.14
N LEU A 17 4.70 12.84 -21.93
CA LEU A 17 6.01 13.27 -21.46
C LEU A 17 6.05 14.76 -21.12
N PHE A 18 5.39 15.61 -21.90
CA PHE A 18 5.31 17.04 -21.65
C PHE A 18 4.70 17.32 -20.27
N PHE A 19 3.49 16.83 -20.00
CA PHE A 19 2.83 17.05 -18.71
C PHE A 19 3.65 16.46 -17.55
N THR A 20 4.27 15.29 -17.75
CA THR A 20 5.08 14.64 -16.73
C THR A 20 6.34 15.45 -16.40
N VAL A 21 7.13 15.82 -17.41
CA VAL A 21 8.39 16.56 -17.22
C VAL A 21 8.13 17.94 -16.65
N THR A 22 7.12 18.67 -17.14
CA THR A 22 6.76 19.97 -16.59
C THR A 22 6.33 19.85 -15.14
N TRP A 23 5.52 18.86 -14.79
CA TRP A 23 5.14 18.62 -13.38
C TRP A 23 6.35 18.37 -12.50
N ILE A 24 7.29 17.50 -12.93
CA ILE A 24 8.50 17.17 -12.14
C ILE A 24 9.34 18.43 -11.91
N LEU A 25 9.58 19.22 -12.96
CA LEU A 25 10.39 20.44 -12.85
C LEU A 25 9.75 21.47 -11.92
N VAL A 26 8.44 21.68 -12.02
CA VAL A 26 7.72 22.60 -11.12
C VAL A 26 7.76 22.07 -9.68
N TYR A 27 7.47 20.79 -9.48
CA TYR A 27 7.50 20.15 -8.15
C TYR A 27 8.86 20.31 -7.47
N THR A 28 9.95 19.90 -8.14
CA THR A 28 11.29 19.94 -7.54
C THR A 28 11.76 21.36 -7.26
N ASN A 29 11.46 22.32 -8.14
CA ASN A 29 11.93 23.69 -7.93
C ASN A 29 11.10 24.41 -6.84
N THR A 30 9.80 24.13 -6.75
CA THR A 30 8.93 24.73 -5.73
C THR A 30 9.22 24.17 -4.34
N ILE A 31 9.45 22.86 -4.20
CA ILE A 31 9.74 22.28 -2.89
C ILE A 31 11.05 22.83 -2.29
N ASP A 32 12.07 23.01 -3.11
CA ASP A 32 13.35 23.58 -2.70
C ASP A 32 13.20 25.00 -2.19
N TYR A 33 12.42 25.80 -2.92
CA TYR A 33 12.13 27.17 -2.54
C TYR A 33 11.38 27.23 -1.19
N LEU A 34 10.41 26.34 -0.97
CA LEU A 34 9.64 26.28 0.28
C LEU A 34 10.54 25.88 1.46
N ARG A 35 11.37 24.85 1.31
CA ARG A 35 12.32 24.39 2.33
C ARG A 35 13.33 25.46 2.71
N PHE A 36 13.84 26.18 1.72
CA PHE A 36 14.80 27.25 1.93
C PHE A 36 14.18 28.44 2.66
N THR A 37 12.97 28.83 2.28
CA THR A 37 12.31 30.05 2.79
C THR A 37 11.66 29.83 4.17
N TYR A 38 11.09 28.64 4.40
CA TYR A 38 10.29 28.34 5.59
C TYR A 38 10.82 27.07 6.29
N HIS A 39 12.03 27.15 6.85
CA HIS A 39 12.64 26.01 7.52
C HIS A 39 11.82 25.57 8.75
N PRO A 40 11.35 24.32 8.80
CA PRO A 40 10.53 23.87 9.92
C PRO A 40 11.37 23.56 11.17
N GLU A 41 11.08 24.22 12.29
CA GLU A 41 11.76 24.01 13.59
C GLU A 41 10.94 23.13 14.53
N ILE A 42 11.59 22.18 15.22
CA ILE A 42 10.97 21.38 16.31
C ILE A 42 11.54 21.82 17.66
N LYS A 43 10.65 22.17 18.59
CA LYS A 43 10.99 22.65 19.94
C LYS A 43 10.73 21.63 21.05
N GLU A 44 10.42 20.37 20.73
CA GLU A 44 10.05 19.34 21.73
C GLU A 44 11.25 18.65 22.40
N ILE A 45 11.14 18.37 23.70
CA ILE A 45 12.20 17.75 24.52
C ILE A 45 12.34 16.25 24.26
N ILE A 46 11.22 15.56 24.02
CA ILE A 46 11.18 14.14 23.64
C ILE A 46 11.37 14.03 22.13
N TYR A 47 12.46 14.55 21.58
CA TYR A 47 12.71 14.51 20.13
C TYR A 47 13.67 13.38 19.74
N GLN A 48 13.26 12.53 18.80
CA GLN A 48 14.09 11.45 18.25
C GLN A 48 14.53 11.77 16.82
N SER A 49 15.65 12.50 16.68
CA SER A 49 16.36 12.70 15.39
C SER A 49 17.05 11.38 15.01
N PRO A 50 16.48 10.52 14.14
CA PRO A 50 16.11 10.76 12.74
C PRO A 50 14.67 10.34 12.35
N LEU A 51 13.85 9.99 13.34
CA LEU A 51 12.46 9.56 13.16
C LEU A 51 11.48 10.73 13.05
N ALA A 52 11.92 11.98 13.15
CA ALA A 52 10.98 13.09 13.33
C ALA A 52 11.39 14.38 12.60
N ASN A 53 12.06 14.31 11.44
CA ASN A 53 12.28 15.53 10.65
C ASN A 53 10.94 16.07 10.10
N PRO A 54 10.62 17.36 10.32
CA PRO A 54 9.39 17.95 9.84
C PRO A 54 9.53 18.30 8.36
N GLU A 55 8.59 17.84 7.52
CA GLU A 55 8.51 18.24 6.11
C GLU A 55 7.05 18.51 5.71
N PRO A 56 6.51 19.69 6.04
CA PRO A 56 5.09 19.97 5.86
C PRO A 56 4.70 20.25 4.39
N TYR A 57 5.66 20.40 3.46
CA TYR A 57 5.38 20.94 2.13
C TYR A 57 5.18 19.89 1.04
N GLU A 58 5.84 18.73 1.12
CA GLU A 58 5.86 17.75 0.03
C GLU A 58 4.49 17.18 -0.32
N ILE A 59 3.77 16.63 0.65
CA ILE A 59 2.44 16.02 0.41
C ILE A 59 1.43 17.07 -0.10
N PRO A 60 1.29 18.27 0.51
CA PRO A 60 0.39 19.29 -0.02
C PRO A 60 0.76 19.74 -1.43
N LEU A 61 2.04 19.99 -1.72
CA LEU A 61 2.50 20.41 -3.04
C LEU A 61 2.24 19.31 -4.09
N TYR A 62 2.52 18.05 -3.73
CA TYR A 62 2.29 16.88 -4.57
C TYR A 62 0.83 16.79 -5.02
N LEU A 63 -0.11 16.91 -4.08
CA LEU A 63 -1.54 16.83 -4.34
C LEU A 63 -2.04 18.05 -5.12
N LEU A 64 -1.68 19.26 -4.68
CA LEU A 64 -2.10 20.50 -5.33
C LEU A 64 -1.63 20.54 -6.79
N LEU A 65 -0.35 20.27 -7.03
CA LEU A 65 0.23 20.31 -8.37
C LEU A 65 -0.38 19.23 -9.27
N THR A 66 -0.61 18.03 -8.74
CA THR A 66 -1.29 16.97 -9.50
C THR A 66 -2.71 17.37 -9.89
N LEU A 67 -3.49 17.97 -8.97
CA LEU A 67 -4.85 18.46 -9.27
C LEU A 67 -4.86 19.56 -10.34
N VAL A 68 -3.92 20.51 -10.26
CA VAL A 68 -3.73 21.55 -11.29
C VAL A 68 -3.44 20.90 -12.65
N PHE A 69 -2.54 19.91 -12.71
CA PHE A 69 -2.21 19.25 -13.97
C PHE A 69 -3.35 18.39 -14.51
N ILE A 70 -4.17 17.75 -13.67
CA ILE A 70 -5.39 17.08 -14.12
C ILE A 70 -6.35 18.09 -14.78
N PHE A 71 -6.52 19.26 -14.17
CA PHE A 71 -7.33 20.33 -14.75
C PHE A 71 -6.76 20.82 -16.09
N LEU A 72 -5.43 21.02 -16.19
CA LEU A 72 -4.77 21.42 -17.44
C LEU A 72 -4.92 20.34 -18.53
N ILE A 73 -4.79 19.06 -18.18
CA ILE A 73 -5.02 17.93 -19.11
C ILE A 73 -6.48 17.91 -19.57
N TRP A 74 -7.44 18.15 -18.66
CA TRP A 74 -8.85 18.25 -19.02
C TRP A 74 -9.11 19.44 -19.97
N LEU A 75 -8.57 20.62 -19.66
CA LEU A 75 -8.69 21.82 -20.48
C LEU A 75 -8.11 21.57 -21.88
N TYR A 76 -6.90 21.01 -21.93
CA TYR A 76 -6.23 20.65 -23.17
C TYR A 76 -7.05 19.64 -23.99
N SER A 77 -7.54 18.57 -23.36
CA SER A 77 -8.28 17.49 -24.02
C SER A 77 -9.67 17.92 -24.51
N SER A 78 -10.39 18.72 -23.72
CA SER A 78 -11.81 19.02 -23.93
C SER A 78 -12.07 20.35 -24.64
N HIS A 79 -11.25 21.37 -24.39
CA HIS A 79 -11.51 22.75 -24.81
C HIS A 79 -10.50 23.27 -25.84
N LEU A 80 -9.23 22.85 -25.78
CA LEU A 80 -8.17 23.37 -26.64
C LEU A 80 -7.97 22.55 -27.94
N LYS A 81 -9.08 22.25 -28.65
CA LYS A 81 -9.06 21.45 -29.88
C LYS A 81 -8.21 22.08 -31.01
N ASN A 82 -8.14 23.41 -31.06
CA ASN A 82 -7.31 24.11 -32.05
C ASN A 82 -5.82 23.82 -31.82
N LEU A 83 -5.36 23.86 -30.56
CA LEU A 83 -3.96 23.53 -30.22
C LEU A 83 -3.65 22.06 -30.54
N GLN A 84 -4.57 21.15 -30.25
CA GLN A 84 -4.42 19.74 -30.64
C GLN A 84 -4.31 19.57 -32.16
N LYS A 85 -5.12 20.28 -32.94
CA LYS A 85 -5.09 20.22 -34.41
C LYS A 85 -3.79 20.79 -34.97
N ILE A 86 -3.33 21.92 -34.41
CA ILE A 86 -2.03 22.51 -34.75
C ILE A 86 -0.92 21.50 -34.46
N TRP A 87 -0.90 20.93 -33.25
CA TRP A 87 0.07 19.90 -32.88
C TRP A 87 -0.02 18.63 -33.73
N LEU A 88 -1.22 18.19 -34.10
CA LEU A 88 -1.38 17.01 -34.96
C LEU A 88 -0.83 17.26 -36.37
N ASN A 89 -0.92 18.50 -36.85
CA ASN A 89 -0.44 18.93 -38.16
C ASN A 89 1.05 19.33 -38.19
N THR A 90 1.74 19.40 -37.04
CA THR A 90 3.18 19.69 -37.06
C THR A 90 3.96 18.56 -37.78
N PRO A 91 5.06 18.90 -38.46
CA PRO A 91 5.92 17.93 -39.13
C PRO A 91 6.36 16.80 -38.19
N LEU A 92 6.36 15.56 -38.69
CA LEU A 92 6.74 14.37 -37.93
C LEU A 92 8.16 14.50 -37.34
N LEU A 93 9.09 15.10 -38.09
CA LEU A 93 10.46 15.34 -37.64
C LEU A 93 10.50 16.20 -36.36
N ILE A 94 9.72 17.28 -36.30
CA ILE A 94 9.64 18.14 -35.12
C ILE A 94 9.10 17.34 -33.93
N LYS A 95 8.08 16.51 -34.14
CA LYS A 95 7.53 15.66 -33.07
C LYS A 95 8.55 14.64 -32.55
N ILE A 96 9.32 14.02 -33.44
CA ILE A 96 10.38 13.08 -33.06
C ILE A 96 11.46 13.82 -32.26
N LEU A 97 11.88 15.01 -32.70
CA LEU A 97 12.85 15.83 -31.96
C LEU A 97 12.31 16.22 -30.57
N SER A 98 11.07 16.71 -30.50
CA SER A 98 10.42 17.02 -29.22
C SER A 98 10.32 15.79 -28.33
N PHE A 99 9.97 14.63 -28.88
CA PHE A 99 9.92 13.36 -28.15
C PHE A 99 11.29 13.02 -27.55
N ILE A 100 12.36 13.09 -28.34
CA ILE A 100 13.72 12.79 -27.89
C ILE A 100 14.16 13.77 -26.79
N ILE A 101 13.91 15.07 -26.95
CA ILE A 101 14.26 16.09 -25.95
C ILE A 101 13.52 15.80 -24.63
N LEU A 102 12.19 15.63 -24.69
CA LEU A 102 11.38 15.36 -23.50
C LEU A 102 11.80 14.05 -22.82
N LEU A 103 12.10 13.02 -23.61
CA LEU A 103 12.57 11.74 -23.11
C LEU A 103 13.94 11.87 -22.42
N ALA A 104 14.87 12.62 -23.00
CA ALA A 104 16.17 12.91 -22.41
C ALA A 104 16.04 13.71 -21.10
N THR A 105 15.15 14.71 -21.06
CA THR A 105 14.86 15.46 -19.82
C THR A 105 14.21 14.58 -18.75
N PHE A 106 13.33 13.66 -19.13
CA PHE A 106 12.75 12.70 -18.20
C PHE A 106 13.84 11.77 -17.62
N PHE A 107 14.68 11.19 -18.48
CA PHE A 107 15.76 10.30 -18.03
C PHE A 107 16.83 11.02 -17.20
N SER A 108 17.08 12.32 -17.41
CA SER A 108 18.02 13.08 -16.57
C SER A 108 17.51 13.30 -15.15
N LYS A 109 16.20 13.18 -14.93
CA LYS A 109 15.55 13.18 -13.62
C LYS A 109 15.37 11.78 -13.04
N LEU A 110 15.57 10.72 -13.82
CA LEU A 110 15.46 9.35 -13.31
C LEU A 110 16.69 9.02 -12.42
N GLY A 111 16.45 8.48 -11.23
CA GLY A 111 17.49 8.08 -10.28
C GLY A 111 18.18 6.77 -10.64
N SER A 112 19.08 6.31 -9.76
CA SER A 112 19.56 4.92 -9.78
C SER A 112 18.42 3.97 -9.45
N PHE A 113 18.50 2.72 -9.94
CA PHE A 113 17.49 1.70 -9.63
C PHE A 113 17.36 1.55 -8.10
N PRO A 114 16.15 1.53 -7.52
CA PRO A 114 16.01 1.58 -6.07
C PRO A 114 16.71 0.37 -5.42
N LEU A 115 17.31 0.60 -4.25
CA LEU A 115 18.10 -0.40 -3.51
C LEU A 115 19.21 -1.10 -4.34
N LEU A 116 19.74 -0.44 -5.38
CA LEU A 116 20.89 -0.94 -6.13
C LEU A 116 22.12 -0.99 -5.22
N GLY A 117 22.68 -2.18 -4.99
CA GLY A 117 23.85 -2.36 -4.13
C GLY A 117 23.59 -2.16 -2.63
N ASP A 118 22.35 -1.86 -2.23
CA ASP A 118 21.96 -1.72 -0.84
C ASP A 118 21.69 -3.11 -0.24
N PHE A 119 22.80 -3.78 0.10
CA PHE A 119 22.85 -4.94 0.98
C PHE A 119 22.79 -4.54 2.46
N GLY A 120 22.96 -3.24 2.75
CA GLY A 120 23.32 -2.69 4.06
C GLY A 120 22.15 -2.53 5.02
N TYR A 121 20.93 -2.33 4.54
CA TYR A 121 19.78 -2.23 5.45
C TYR A 121 19.44 -3.56 6.14
N SER A 122 19.80 -4.70 5.53
CA SER A 122 19.75 -6.03 6.17
C SER A 122 20.78 -6.19 7.30
N LEU A 123 21.89 -5.44 7.23
CA LEU A 123 22.98 -5.47 8.21
C LEU A 123 22.67 -4.65 9.46
N GLN A 124 21.93 -3.54 9.36
CA GLN A 124 21.53 -2.79 10.55
C GLN A 124 20.54 -3.57 11.43
N GLN A 125 19.72 -4.44 10.85
CA GLN A 125 18.87 -5.37 11.59
C GLN A 125 19.55 -6.68 12.03
N GLY A 126 20.86 -6.86 11.79
CA GLY A 126 21.80 -7.64 12.58
C GLY A 126 21.61 -9.14 12.83
N HIS A 127 20.44 -9.77 12.70
CA HIS A 127 20.28 -11.18 13.11
C HIS A 127 19.30 -12.05 12.31
N LEU A 128 18.57 -11.54 11.31
CA LEU A 128 17.63 -12.42 10.61
C LEU A 128 18.30 -13.37 9.59
N TYR A 129 19.44 -13.01 9.00
CA TYR A 129 20.30 -13.97 8.26
C TYR A 129 21.78 -13.54 8.30
N PRO A 130 22.60 -14.04 9.24
CA PRO A 130 24.03 -13.71 9.28
C PRO A 130 24.84 -14.40 8.17
N ASN A 131 24.18 -15.22 7.35
CA ASN A 131 24.86 -15.91 6.28
C ASN A 131 24.69 -15.11 4.99
N ARG A 132 25.66 -14.25 4.70
CA ARG A 132 26.17 -14.27 3.32
C ARG A 132 26.47 -15.73 3.03
N LEU A 133 25.58 -16.39 2.28
CA LEU A 133 26.11 -17.38 1.37
C LEU A 133 27.00 -16.54 0.47
N LEU A 134 28.31 -16.58 0.74
CA LEU A 134 29.36 -16.17 -0.19
C LEU A 134 29.30 -17.08 -1.42
N ALA A 135 28.11 -17.20 -2.00
CA ALA A 135 27.89 -17.81 -3.27
C ALA A 135 28.66 -16.98 -4.27
N ASP A 136 29.42 -17.68 -5.10
CA ASP A 136 30.09 -17.09 -6.24
C ASP A 136 29.07 -16.26 -7.05
N LYS A 137 29.47 -15.07 -7.54
CA LYS A 137 28.61 -14.19 -8.35
C LYS A 137 28.03 -14.94 -9.56
N SER A 138 28.74 -15.97 -10.04
CA SER A 138 28.28 -16.90 -11.06
C SER A 138 26.98 -17.63 -10.67
N LEU A 139 26.86 -18.11 -9.43
CA LEU A 139 25.68 -18.83 -8.94
C LEU A 139 24.43 -17.93 -8.93
N TYR A 140 24.57 -16.67 -8.49
CA TYR A 140 23.49 -15.69 -8.52
C TYR A 140 22.96 -15.45 -9.93
N MET A 141 23.87 -15.34 -10.91
CA MET A 141 23.49 -15.18 -12.31
C MET A 141 22.81 -16.42 -12.87
N ILE A 142 23.29 -17.63 -12.54
CA ILE A 142 22.68 -18.89 -12.99
C ILE A 142 21.25 -19.00 -12.45
N ILE A 143 21.05 -18.83 -11.13
CA ILE A 143 19.72 -18.93 -10.52
C ILE A 143 18.80 -17.86 -11.07
N PHE A 144 19.29 -16.63 -11.28
CA PHE A 144 18.52 -15.57 -11.93
C PHE A 144 18.05 -15.97 -13.34
N VAL A 145 18.95 -16.47 -14.19
CA VAL A 145 18.61 -16.92 -15.55
C VAL A 145 17.60 -18.07 -15.51
N LEU A 146 17.72 -19.01 -14.58
CA LEU A 146 16.76 -20.09 -14.40
C LEU A 146 15.37 -19.58 -14.01
N VAL A 147 15.28 -18.64 -13.07
CA VAL A 147 14.00 -18.05 -12.65
C VAL A 147 13.34 -17.29 -13.79
N ILE A 148 14.10 -16.44 -14.50
CA ILE A 148 13.59 -15.70 -15.65
C ILE A 148 13.19 -16.64 -16.79
N GLY A 149 13.99 -17.68 -17.06
CA GLY A 149 13.71 -18.71 -18.05
C GLY A 149 12.42 -19.47 -17.72
N PHE A 150 12.19 -19.80 -16.45
CA PHE A 150 10.96 -20.43 -15.98
C PHE A 150 9.72 -19.54 -16.16
N MET A 151 9.81 -18.25 -15.79
CA MET A 151 8.73 -17.29 -16.03
C MET A 151 8.41 -17.10 -17.52
N LEU A 152 9.44 -17.05 -18.36
CA LEU A 152 9.30 -16.97 -19.81
C LEU A 152 8.64 -18.25 -20.36
N PHE A 153 9.08 -19.42 -19.89
CA PHE A 153 8.49 -20.71 -20.25
C PHE A 153 7.00 -20.76 -19.92
N ILE A 154 6.59 -20.41 -18.69
CA ILE A 154 5.17 -20.36 -18.31
C ILE A 154 4.39 -19.39 -19.22
N THR A 155 4.95 -18.21 -19.50
CA THR A 155 4.31 -17.21 -20.36
C THR A 155 4.06 -17.78 -21.76
N ILE A 156 5.05 -18.45 -22.35
CA ILE A 156 4.94 -19.09 -23.67
C ILE A 156 3.93 -20.27 -23.63
N GLN A 157 4.03 -21.14 -22.64
CA GLN A 157 3.11 -22.28 -22.50
C GLN A 157 1.66 -21.83 -22.32
N SER A 158 1.43 -20.76 -21.55
CA SER A 158 0.09 -20.19 -21.38
C SER A 158 -0.47 -19.63 -22.69
N ALA A 159 0.38 -19.04 -23.53
CA ALA A 159 -0.01 -18.59 -24.87
C ALA A 159 -0.40 -19.77 -25.77
N LEU A 160 0.35 -20.87 -25.73
CA LEU A 160 0.07 -22.08 -26.50
C LEU A 160 -1.21 -22.76 -26.02
N LEU A 161 -1.36 -22.94 -24.70
CA LEU A 161 -2.54 -23.55 -24.10
C LEU A 161 -3.81 -22.79 -24.46
N SER A 162 -3.76 -21.45 -24.47
CA SER A 162 -4.90 -20.60 -24.85
C SER A 162 -5.35 -20.76 -26.31
N LYS A 163 -4.49 -21.30 -27.18
CA LYS A 163 -4.82 -21.61 -28.58
C LYS A 163 -5.32 -23.03 -28.77
N ILE A 164 -4.78 -23.98 -28.00
CA ILE A 164 -5.06 -25.41 -28.15
C ILE A 164 -6.39 -25.75 -27.49
N LEU A 165 -6.64 -25.24 -26.27
CA LEU A 165 -7.81 -25.61 -25.49
C LEU A 165 -9.03 -24.82 -25.96
N LYS A 166 -9.95 -25.50 -26.67
CA LYS A 166 -11.19 -24.90 -27.20
C LYS A 166 -12.23 -24.62 -26.11
N ASP A 167 -12.24 -25.42 -25.04
CA ASP A 167 -13.11 -25.19 -23.88
C ASP A 167 -12.62 -23.97 -23.09
N LYS A 168 -13.33 -22.86 -23.27
CA LYS A 168 -13.01 -21.58 -22.62
C LYS A 168 -13.24 -21.62 -21.11
N GLN A 169 -14.17 -22.44 -20.62
CA GLN A 169 -14.47 -22.54 -19.19
C GLN A 169 -13.39 -23.36 -18.48
N LEU A 170 -13.03 -24.51 -19.04
CA LEU A 170 -11.93 -25.32 -18.51
C LEU A 170 -10.60 -24.55 -18.56
N LEU A 171 -10.29 -23.87 -19.68
CA LEU A 171 -9.12 -23.00 -19.79
C LEU A 171 -9.12 -21.93 -18.71
N PHE A 172 -10.25 -21.27 -18.49
CA PHE A 172 -10.37 -20.25 -17.46
C PHE A 172 -10.04 -20.81 -16.08
N TRP A 173 -10.59 -21.98 -15.70
CA TRP A 173 -10.27 -22.60 -14.41
C TRP A 173 -8.80 -22.98 -14.27
N ILE A 174 -8.21 -23.63 -15.28
CA ILE A 174 -6.79 -24.04 -15.26
C ILE A 174 -5.89 -22.82 -15.09
N ILE A 175 -6.12 -21.76 -15.86
CA ILE A 175 -5.29 -20.55 -15.83
C ILE A 175 -5.38 -19.82 -14.48
N ASN A 176 -6.59 -19.69 -13.90
CA ASN A 176 -6.74 -19.06 -12.58
C ASN A 176 -6.13 -19.92 -11.47
N PHE A 177 -6.30 -21.25 -11.52
CA PHE A 177 -5.71 -22.17 -10.56
C PHE A 177 -4.17 -22.14 -10.61
N ALA A 178 -3.59 -22.14 -11.82
CA ALA A 178 -2.15 -21.98 -12.00
C ALA A 178 -1.63 -20.66 -11.44
N ALA A 179 -2.34 -19.54 -11.67
CA ALA A 179 -1.97 -18.24 -11.10
C ALA A 179 -1.99 -18.26 -9.56
N LEU A 180 -3.01 -18.86 -8.94
CA LEU A 180 -3.10 -19.02 -7.49
C LEU A 180 -1.95 -19.87 -6.93
N ILE A 181 -1.62 -20.99 -7.57
CA ILE A 181 -0.49 -21.83 -7.15
C ILE A 181 0.83 -21.08 -7.25
N ILE A 182 1.07 -20.38 -8.37
CA ILE A 182 2.29 -19.60 -8.57
C ILE A 182 2.41 -18.51 -7.49
N ALA A 183 1.33 -17.77 -7.23
CA ALA A 183 1.30 -16.76 -6.17
C ALA A 183 1.57 -17.39 -4.80
N ALA A 184 0.89 -18.51 -4.47
CA ALA A 184 1.04 -19.20 -3.20
C ALA A 184 2.48 -19.69 -2.97
N ILE A 185 3.08 -20.39 -3.94
CA ILE A 185 4.44 -20.93 -3.83
C ILE A 185 5.47 -19.80 -3.77
N ALA A 186 5.35 -18.78 -4.64
CA ALA A 186 6.33 -17.71 -4.70
C ALA A 186 6.32 -16.85 -3.42
N THR A 187 5.13 -16.59 -2.86
CA THR A 187 4.96 -15.74 -1.68
C THR A 187 5.06 -16.49 -0.35
N PHE A 188 5.20 -17.81 -0.39
CA PHE A 188 5.30 -18.63 0.82
C PHE A 188 6.63 -18.41 1.55
N GLU A 189 6.55 -18.18 2.86
CA GLU A 189 7.71 -18.02 3.74
C GLU A 189 7.77 -19.15 4.78
N PRO A 190 8.70 -20.11 4.63
CA PRO A 190 8.85 -21.20 5.58
C PRO A 190 9.14 -20.68 6.99
N GLY A 191 8.42 -21.22 7.97
CA GLY A 191 8.55 -20.89 9.38
C GLY A 191 7.87 -19.59 9.81
N PHE A 192 7.13 -18.92 8.92
CA PHE A 192 6.29 -17.76 9.24
C PHE A 192 7.03 -16.70 10.09
N PRO A 193 8.04 -16.03 9.52
CA PRO A 193 8.90 -15.10 10.26
C PRO A 193 8.10 -13.93 10.85
N LEU A 194 8.69 -13.28 11.87
CA LEU A 194 8.12 -12.13 12.55
C LEU A 194 8.80 -10.84 12.15
N ALA A 195 7.98 -9.84 11.86
CA ALA A 195 8.41 -8.45 11.84
C ALA A 195 8.38 -7.89 13.26
N TYR A 196 9.55 -7.67 13.86
CA TYR A 196 9.62 -7.32 15.27
C TYR A 196 8.94 -5.99 15.62
N LEU A 197 9.04 -4.99 14.75
CA LEU A 197 8.37 -3.68 14.91
C LEU A 197 6.84 -3.78 14.82
N ASP A 198 6.32 -4.73 14.04
CA ASP A 198 4.88 -4.84 13.83
C ASP A 198 4.16 -5.44 15.03
N SER A 199 4.89 -6.15 15.89
CA SER A 199 4.35 -6.60 17.17
C SER A 199 3.90 -5.41 18.03
N SER A 200 4.70 -4.36 18.08
CA SER A 200 4.47 -3.18 18.90
C SER A 200 3.22 -2.40 18.49
N PHE A 201 3.07 -2.09 17.19
CA PHE A 201 1.99 -1.19 16.73
C PHE A 201 0.74 -1.91 16.19
N PHE A 202 0.75 -3.25 16.08
CA PHE A 202 -0.41 -4.02 15.67
C PHE A 202 -0.82 -5.04 16.72
N PHE A 203 0.09 -5.95 17.08
CA PHE A 203 -0.23 -7.03 18.02
C PHE A 203 -0.43 -6.53 19.46
N GLY A 204 0.34 -5.54 19.91
CA GLY A 204 0.16 -4.90 21.21
C GLY A 204 -1.25 -4.34 21.37
N PRO A 205 -1.73 -3.47 20.48
CA PRO A 205 -3.11 -3.00 20.48
C PRO A 205 -4.16 -4.12 20.49
N VAL A 206 -3.94 -5.17 19.70
CA VAL A 206 -4.86 -6.32 19.68
C VAL A 206 -4.88 -7.02 21.05
N TRP A 207 -3.73 -7.26 21.66
CA TRP A 207 -3.61 -7.85 22.99
C TRP A 207 -4.29 -6.99 24.08
N GLU A 208 -4.09 -5.69 24.04
CA GLU A 208 -4.70 -4.76 25.00
C GLU A 208 -6.24 -4.77 24.90
N ILE A 209 -6.81 -4.76 23.69
CA ILE A 209 -8.27 -4.86 23.50
C ILE A 209 -8.80 -6.23 23.95
N THR A 210 -8.03 -7.29 23.71
CA THR A 210 -8.42 -8.62 24.22
C THR A 210 -8.54 -8.64 25.74
N ASN A 211 -7.78 -7.80 26.43
CA ASN A 211 -7.76 -7.66 27.89
C ASN A 211 -8.71 -6.60 28.48
N GLY A 212 -9.58 -6.02 27.65
CA GLY A 212 -10.66 -5.14 28.08
C GLY A 212 -10.42 -3.65 27.86
N LYS A 213 -9.30 -3.25 27.23
CA LYS A 213 -9.08 -1.86 26.80
C LYS A 213 -9.88 -1.51 25.55
N THR A 214 -10.20 -0.23 25.39
CA THR A 214 -10.96 0.31 24.26
C THR A 214 -10.03 1.08 23.31
N ILE A 215 -10.12 0.79 22.00
CA ILE A 215 -9.35 1.50 20.97
C ILE A 215 -9.67 3.01 20.97
N PHE A 216 -8.64 3.85 20.80
CA PHE A 216 -8.64 5.32 20.88
C PHE A 216 -9.06 5.94 22.22
N THR A 217 -9.53 5.15 23.17
CA THR A 217 -9.92 5.63 24.51
C THR A 217 -8.88 5.27 25.54
N ASP A 218 -8.51 3.99 25.59
CA ASP A 218 -7.50 3.46 26.50
C ASP A 218 -6.18 3.13 25.77
N ILE A 219 -6.23 2.95 24.44
CA ILE A 219 -5.03 2.72 23.63
C ILE A 219 -5.05 3.58 22.37
N PRO A 220 -3.97 4.32 22.05
CA PRO A 220 -3.84 4.91 20.73
C PRO A 220 -3.54 3.80 19.71
N SER A 221 -4.13 3.90 18.52
CA SER A 221 -3.72 3.09 17.37
C SER A 221 -3.22 4.01 16.27
N GLN A 222 -2.00 3.77 15.79
CA GLN A 222 -1.40 4.61 14.75
C GLN A 222 -1.90 4.26 13.34
N TYR A 223 -2.24 2.99 13.09
CA TYR A 223 -2.49 2.50 11.72
C TYR A 223 -3.81 1.71 11.59
N GLY A 224 -4.07 0.76 12.49
CA GLY A 224 -5.24 -0.11 12.40
C GLY A 224 -6.50 0.46 13.06
N PHE A 225 -7.68 0.13 12.54
CA PHE A 225 -8.94 0.34 13.25
C PHE A 225 -9.79 -0.93 13.23
N LEU A 226 -10.58 -1.16 12.18
CA LEU A 226 -11.37 -2.40 12.09
C LEU A 226 -10.48 -3.64 11.99
N SER A 227 -9.29 -3.53 11.42
CA SER A 227 -8.30 -4.62 11.42
C SER A 227 -7.96 -5.08 12.85
N ILE A 228 -7.60 -4.15 13.74
CA ILE A 228 -7.27 -4.46 15.14
C ILE A 228 -8.49 -5.04 15.86
N LEU A 229 -9.68 -4.44 15.68
CA LEU A 229 -10.92 -4.94 16.28
C LEU A 229 -11.27 -6.35 15.79
N PHE A 230 -11.11 -6.61 14.49
CA PHE A 230 -11.34 -7.91 13.89
C PHE A 230 -10.43 -8.98 14.48
N PHE A 231 -9.11 -8.74 14.54
CA PHE A 231 -8.18 -9.72 15.10
C PHE A 231 -8.35 -9.89 16.62
N SER A 232 -8.76 -8.84 17.33
CA SER A 232 -9.11 -8.94 18.76
C SER A 232 -10.31 -9.86 18.97
N LEU A 233 -11.35 -9.72 18.14
CA LEU A 233 -12.55 -10.55 18.18
C LEU A 233 -12.24 -12.00 17.79
N VAL A 234 -11.47 -12.22 16.73
CA VAL A 234 -11.04 -13.56 16.31
C VAL A 234 -10.29 -14.25 17.43
N HIS A 235 -9.34 -13.57 18.07
CA HIS A 235 -8.59 -14.13 19.19
C HIS A 235 -9.50 -14.49 20.37
N LYS A 236 -10.42 -13.60 20.78
CA LYS A 236 -11.38 -13.93 21.85
C LYS A 236 -12.28 -15.11 21.50
N ALA A 237 -12.72 -15.21 20.24
CA ALA A 237 -13.68 -16.23 19.81
C ALA A 237 -13.06 -17.62 19.56
N THR A 238 -11.78 -17.68 19.18
CA THR A 238 -11.14 -18.93 18.73
C THR A 238 -9.91 -19.32 19.55
N SER A 239 -9.44 -18.45 20.45
CA SER A 239 -8.14 -18.57 21.14
C SER A 239 -6.96 -18.74 20.17
N LEU A 240 -7.14 -18.39 18.90
CA LEU A 240 -6.14 -18.56 17.86
C LEU A 240 -4.94 -17.67 18.16
N ASN A 241 -3.77 -18.30 18.28
CA ASN A 241 -2.53 -17.62 18.62
C ASN A 241 -2.18 -16.62 17.51
N PHE A 242 -1.85 -15.38 17.89
CA PHE A 242 -1.47 -14.32 16.95
C PHE A 242 -0.23 -14.65 16.10
N VAL A 243 0.50 -15.69 16.48
CA VAL A 243 1.49 -16.41 15.67
C VAL A 243 1.04 -16.70 14.23
N TYR A 244 -0.26 -16.86 13.98
CA TYR A 244 -0.79 -17.10 12.65
C TYR A 244 -0.99 -15.83 11.79
N LEU A 245 -0.62 -14.63 12.28
CA LEU A 245 -0.72 -13.38 11.51
C LEU A 245 0.10 -13.45 10.21
N SER A 246 1.29 -14.04 10.24
CA SER A 246 2.12 -14.23 9.03
C SER A 246 1.44 -15.17 8.02
N ILE A 247 0.62 -16.13 8.46
CA ILE A 247 -0.22 -16.95 7.57
C ILE A 247 -1.28 -16.08 6.91
N PHE A 248 -1.96 -15.23 7.69
CA PHE A 248 -2.97 -14.32 7.17
C PHE A 248 -2.37 -13.38 6.11
N ILE A 249 -1.18 -12.81 6.38
CA ILE A 249 -0.47 -11.93 5.44
C ILE A 249 -0.11 -12.68 4.17
N TRP A 250 0.37 -13.92 4.28
CA TRP A 250 0.64 -14.76 3.11
C TRP A 250 -0.62 -14.98 2.27
N VAL A 251 -1.75 -15.33 2.89
CA VAL A 251 -3.03 -15.46 2.19
C VAL A 251 -3.46 -14.14 1.55
N ALA A 252 -3.27 -13.02 2.24
CA ALA A 252 -3.58 -11.70 1.73
C ALA A 252 -2.73 -11.34 0.49
N TYR A 253 -1.44 -11.73 0.45
CA TYR A 253 -0.60 -11.58 -0.75
C TYR A 253 -1.13 -12.39 -1.94
N ILE A 254 -1.55 -13.64 -1.69
CA ILE A 254 -2.14 -14.50 -2.74
C ILE A 254 -3.37 -13.80 -3.33
N ILE A 255 -4.26 -13.30 -2.47
CA ILE A 255 -5.50 -12.63 -2.90
C ILE A 255 -5.16 -11.34 -3.66
N GLU A 256 -4.28 -10.49 -3.14
CA GLU A 256 -3.90 -9.23 -3.77
C GLU A 256 -3.35 -9.44 -5.19
N TYR A 257 -2.36 -10.33 -5.33
CA TYR A 257 -1.74 -10.59 -6.64
C TYR A 257 -2.69 -11.28 -7.59
N PHE A 258 -3.57 -12.15 -7.08
CA PHE A 258 -4.61 -12.77 -7.89
C PHE A 258 -5.63 -11.75 -8.39
N ILE A 259 -6.02 -10.75 -7.59
CA ILE A 259 -6.90 -9.66 -8.04
C ILE A 259 -6.25 -8.91 -9.21
N CYS A 260 -4.98 -8.56 -9.09
CA CYS A 260 -4.24 -7.89 -10.16
C CYS A 260 -4.21 -8.73 -11.45
N PHE A 261 -3.83 -10.01 -11.33
CA PHE A 261 -3.84 -10.97 -12.43
C PHE A 261 -5.22 -11.06 -13.09
N TYR A 262 -6.27 -11.23 -12.29
CA TYR A 262 -7.64 -11.41 -12.74
C TYR A 262 -8.17 -10.17 -13.48
N LEU A 263 -7.93 -8.98 -12.95
CA LEU A 263 -8.36 -7.73 -13.60
C LEU A 263 -7.66 -7.53 -14.94
N VAL A 264 -6.35 -7.75 -15.01
CA VAL A 264 -5.57 -7.65 -16.27
C VAL A 264 -6.03 -8.70 -17.28
N LEU A 265 -6.29 -9.94 -16.84
CA LEU A 265 -6.82 -11.01 -17.68
C LEU A 265 -8.18 -10.61 -18.29
N LYS A 266 -9.08 -10.06 -17.46
CA LYS A 266 -10.43 -9.67 -17.90
C LYS A 266 -10.43 -8.45 -18.82
N VAL A 267 -9.60 -7.46 -18.54
CA VAL A 267 -9.51 -6.22 -19.34
C VAL A 267 -8.78 -6.51 -20.66
N GLY A 268 -7.63 -7.19 -20.60
CA GLY A 268 -6.75 -7.38 -21.74
C GLY A 268 -7.07 -8.59 -22.61
N ARG A 269 -7.91 -9.51 -22.12
CA ARG A 269 -8.29 -10.77 -22.78
C ARG A 269 -7.06 -11.55 -23.26
N SER A 270 -5.97 -11.46 -22.49
CA SER A 270 -4.66 -12.02 -22.83
C SER A 270 -4.06 -12.71 -21.62
N VAL A 271 -4.06 -14.05 -21.67
CA VAL A 271 -3.45 -14.90 -20.64
C VAL A 271 -1.95 -14.59 -20.46
N PRO A 272 -1.14 -14.46 -21.54
CA PRO A 272 0.28 -14.16 -21.38
C PRO A 272 0.51 -12.81 -20.72
N LEU A 273 -0.26 -11.77 -21.08
CA LEU A 273 -0.13 -10.45 -20.46
C LEU A 273 -0.47 -10.48 -18.97
N ALA A 274 -1.47 -11.26 -18.57
CA ALA A 274 -1.83 -11.45 -17.17
C ALA A 274 -0.73 -12.17 -16.38
N PHE A 275 -0.09 -13.20 -16.95
CA PHE A 275 1.08 -13.84 -16.30
C PHE A 275 2.28 -12.90 -16.20
N VAL A 276 2.55 -12.10 -17.25
CA VAL A 276 3.60 -11.08 -17.17
C VAL A 276 3.31 -10.09 -16.03
N CYS A 277 2.04 -9.67 -15.85
CA CYS A 277 1.65 -8.84 -14.70
C CYS A 277 1.95 -9.53 -13.35
N LEU A 278 1.56 -10.80 -13.19
CA LEU A 278 1.82 -11.56 -11.96
C LEU A 278 3.32 -11.67 -11.68
N PHE A 279 4.13 -11.98 -12.70
CA PHE A 279 5.58 -12.06 -12.55
C PHE A 279 6.22 -10.69 -12.26
N SER A 280 5.71 -9.61 -12.85
CA SER A 280 6.15 -8.25 -12.50
C SER A 280 5.86 -7.92 -11.04
N LEU A 281 4.71 -8.31 -10.48
CA LEU A 281 4.42 -8.14 -9.06
C LEU A 281 5.42 -8.92 -8.19
N LEU A 282 5.74 -10.17 -8.56
CA LEU A 282 6.72 -10.95 -7.82
C LEU A 282 8.11 -10.32 -7.85
N ILE A 283 8.58 -9.85 -9.00
CA ILE A 283 9.93 -9.27 -9.14
C ILE A 283 10.01 -7.85 -8.56
N ILE A 284 9.05 -6.98 -8.86
CA ILE A 284 9.09 -5.55 -8.51
C ILE A 284 8.59 -5.32 -7.08
N ASN A 285 7.65 -6.11 -6.56
CA ASN A 285 7.13 -5.95 -5.19
C ASN A 285 7.70 -7.01 -4.25
N TYR A 286 7.34 -8.29 -4.43
CA TYR A 286 7.62 -9.33 -3.44
C TYR A 286 9.12 -9.52 -3.17
N TYR A 287 9.90 -9.88 -4.21
CA TYR A 287 11.35 -10.11 -4.09
C TYR A 287 12.18 -8.83 -3.92
N ALA A 288 11.54 -7.66 -3.91
CA ALA A 288 12.22 -6.39 -3.65
C ALA A 288 12.11 -5.96 -2.18
N LEU A 289 11.12 -6.46 -1.43
CA LEU A 289 10.79 -6.05 -0.08
C LEU A 289 11.32 -7.00 0.99
N TYR A 290 11.56 -6.43 2.18
CA TYR A 290 11.62 -7.18 3.44
C TYR A 290 10.21 -7.22 4.04
N HIS A 291 9.72 -8.41 4.42
CA HIS A 291 8.30 -8.63 4.69
C HIS A 291 7.87 -8.12 6.08
N ASN A 292 7.12 -7.01 6.10
CA ASN A 292 6.45 -6.49 7.30
C ASN A 292 4.92 -6.39 7.07
N PRO A 293 4.07 -6.98 7.94
CA PRO A 293 2.62 -6.79 7.98
C PRO A 293 2.10 -5.38 7.65
N GLN A 294 2.71 -4.34 8.24
CA GLN A 294 2.23 -2.95 8.15
C GLN A 294 2.46 -2.30 6.79
N GLY A 295 3.47 -2.76 6.05
CA GLY A 295 3.73 -2.30 4.69
C GLY A 295 3.02 -3.13 3.62
N GLY A 296 2.62 -4.36 3.97
CA GLY A 296 2.16 -5.38 3.04
C GLY A 296 0.64 -5.37 2.76
N PRO A 297 0.10 -6.53 2.36
CA PRO A 297 -1.27 -6.65 1.86
C PRO A 297 -2.31 -6.41 2.96
N LEU A 298 -1.97 -6.58 4.24
CA LEU A 298 -2.90 -6.24 5.34
C LEU A 298 -3.38 -4.78 5.24
N ARG A 299 -2.49 -3.88 4.80
CA ARG A 299 -2.76 -2.46 4.60
C ARG A 299 -3.44 -2.13 3.28
N TRP A 300 -2.97 -2.74 2.19
CA TRP A 300 -3.32 -2.31 0.83
C TRP A 300 -4.42 -3.13 0.16
N LEU A 301 -4.62 -4.40 0.58
CA LEU A 301 -5.65 -5.29 0.03
C LEU A 301 -7.06 -4.66 -0.02
N PRO A 302 -7.52 -3.86 0.96
CA PRO A 302 -8.82 -3.20 0.87
C PRO A 302 -9.00 -2.36 -0.40
N LEU A 303 -7.94 -1.70 -0.90
CA LEU A 303 -8.00 -0.89 -2.11
C LEU A 303 -8.13 -1.77 -3.37
N PHE A 304 -7.44 -2.91 -3.40
CA PHE A 304 -7.56 -3.90 -4.49
C PHE A 304 -8.95 -4.55 -4.50
N ILE A 305 -9.51 -4.85 -3.33
CA ILE A 305 -10.90 -5.34 -3.20
C ILE A 305 -11.87 -4.28 -3.71
N ALA A 306 -11.70 -3.01 -3.33
CA ALA A 306 -12.54 -1.91 -3.82
C ALA A 306 -12.49 -1.80 -5.36
N LEU A 307 -11.30 -1.96 -5.97
CA LEU A 307 -11.14 -1.96 -7.41
C LEU A 307 -11.81 -3.17 -8.10
N LEU A 308 -11.68 -4.37 -7.52
CA LEU A 308 -12.39 -5.57 -8.00
C LEU A 308 -13.91 -5.38 -7.94
N LEU A 309 -14.42 -4.80 -6.87
CA LEU A 309 -15.84 -4.50 -6.70
C LEU A 309 -16.30 -3.42 -7.69
N PHE A 310 -15.49 -2.38 -7.91
CA PHE A 310 -15.76 -1.34 -8.92
C PHE A 310 -15.85 -1.91 -10.34
N TYR A 311 -15.06 -2.95 -10.62
CA TYR A 311 -15.15 -3.72 -11.87
C TYR A 311 -16.42 -4.58 -11.94
N ARG A 312 -16.78 -5.29 -10.86
CA ARG A 312 -17.89 -6.27 -10.85
C ARG A 312 -19.28 -5.65 -10.73
N LEU A 313 -19.41 -4.53 -10.02
CA LEU A 313 -20.73 -3.93 -9.75
C LEU A 313 -21.20 -3.08 -10.93
N THR A 314 -22.43 -3.35 -11.38
CA THR A 314 -23.06 -2.63 -12.50
C THR A 314 -23.34 -1.16 -12.18
N ASN A 315 -23.76 -0.87 -10.94
CA ASN A 315 -23.96 0.50 -10.46
C ASN A 315 -22.89 0.91 -9.43
N ARG A 316 -21.97 1.74 -9.88
CA ARG A 316 -20.82 2.28 -9.13
C ARG A 316 -21.17 3.36 -8.11
N LEU A 317 -22.43 3.82 -8.11
CA LEU A 317 -22.97 4.76 -7.12
C LEU A 317 -24.07 4.09 -6.25
N SER A 318 -24.15 2.76 -6.32
CA SER A 318 -25.11 2.00 -5.53
C SER A 318 -24.84 2.14 -4.03
N PHE A 319 -25.89 1.99 -3.23
CA PHE A 319 -25.76 1.95 -1.77
C PHE A 319 -24.78 0.84 -1.33
N ARG A 320 -24.85 -0.34 -1.96
CA ARG A 320 -23.95 -1.46 -1.69
C ARG A 320 -22.48 -1.12 -1.91
N PHE A 321 -22.15 -0.43 -3.02
CA PHE A 321 -20.77 -0.04 -3.27
C PHE A 321 -20.28 1.02 -2.27
N ASN A 322 -21.08 2.06 -2.00
CA ASN A 322 -20.75 3.07 -1.00
C ASN A 322 -20.57 2.44 0.40
N PHE A 323 -21.40 1.46 0.76
CA PHE A 323 -21.25 0.71 2.01
C PHE A 323 -19.91 -0.02 2.08
N LEU A 324 -19.53 -0.72 1.02
CA LEU A 324 -18.26 -1.43 0.95
C LEU A 324 -17.07 -0.46 0.98
N ILE A 325 -17.15 0.70 0.32
CA ILE A 325 -16.10 1.73 0.38
C ILE A 325 -15.90 2.20 1.82
N VAL A 326 -16.98 2.47 2.57
CA VAL A 326 -16.89 2.88 3.97
C VAL A 326 -16.23 1.80 4.82
N ILE A 327 -16.72 0.55 4.75
CA ILE A 327 -16.16 -0.55 5.55
C ILE A 327 -14.68 -0.80 5.22
N LEU A 328 -14.32 -0.84 3.93
CA LEU A 328 -12.93 -1.02 3.50
C LEU A 328 -12.05 0.17 3.93
N SER A 329 -12.59 1.39 3.95
CA SER A 329 -11.87 2.58 4.42
C SER A 329 -11.64 2.60 5.94
N MET A 330 -12.40 1.83 6.70
CA MET A 330 -12.24 1.75 8.15
C MET A 330 -11.32 0.59 8.56
N TRP A 331 -10.83 -0.23 7.60
CA TRP A 331 -9.91 -1.34 7.88
C TRP A 331 -8.61 -0.85 8.52
N ILE A 332 -7.92 0.05 7.82
CA ILE A 332 -6.70 0.76 8.24
C ILE A 332 -6.90 2.23 7.84
N ILE A 333 -6.57 3.14 8.76
CA ILE A 333 -6.97 4.54 8.67
C ILE A 333 -6.34 5.22 7.44
N ASP A 334 -5.03 5.05 7.26
CA ASP A 334 -4.30 5.76 6.21
C ASP A 334 -4.67 5.29 4.79
N SER A 335 -4.74 3.98 4.56
CA SER A 335 -5.17 3.40 3.29
C SER A 335 -6.65 3.68 3.04
N GLY A 336 -7.45 3.77 4.10
CA GLY A 336 -8.84 4.19 4.01
C GLY A 336 -9.06 5.64 3.59
N ILE A 337 -8.27 6.56 4.15
CA ILE A 337 -8.24 7.96 3.70
C ILE A 337 -7.86 8.01 2.21
N ALA A 338 -6.83 7.26 1.79
CA ALA A 338 -6.45 7.15 0.39
C ALA A 338 -7.58 6.62 -0.50
N LEU A 339 -8.34 5.62 -0.05
CA LEU A 339 -9.49 5.06 -0.76
C LEU A 339 -10.62 6.09 -0.95
N ILE A 340 -10.99 6.82 0.11
CA ILE A 340 -12.04 7.84 0.07
C ILE A 340 -11.65 8.96 -0.90
N PHE A 341 -10.42 9.46 -0.81
CA PHE A 341 -9.95 10.52 -1.72
C PHE A 341 -9.82 10.03 -3.16
N ALA A 342 -9.35 8.80 -3.39
CA ALA A 342 -9.29 8.22 -4.72
C ALA A 342 -10.68 8.09 -5.35
N PHE A 343 -11.68 7.65 -4.57
CA PHE A 343 -13.06 7.58 -5.03
C PHE A 343 -13.64 8.98 -5.30
N GLY A 344 -13.44 9.94 -4.38
CA GLY A 344 -13.88 11.33 -4.53
C GLY A 344 -13.30 12.00 -5.77
N LEU A 345 -11.98 11.86 -6.01
CA LEU A 345 -11.33 12.39 -7.22
C LEU A 345 -11.84 11.70 -8.49
N THR A 346 -12.14 10.41 -8.42
CA THR A 346 -12.76 9.68 -9.53
C THR A 346 -14.13 10.27 -9.86
N LEU A 347 -14.98 10.52 -8.86
CA LEU A 347 -16.28 11.18 -9.06
C LEU A 347 -16.12 12.59 -9.65
N ALA A 348 -15.19 13.39 -9.13
CA ALA A 348 -14.93 14.74 -9.63
C ALA A 348 -14.51 14.72 -11.12
N VAL A 349 -13.58 13.83 -11.49
CA VAL A 349 -13.14 13.68 -12.89
C VAL A 349 -14.27 13.16 -13.79
N LEU A 350 -15.13 12.25 -13.29
CA LEU A 350 -16.31 11.79 -14.02
C LEU A 350 -17.32 12.92 -14.26
N TRP A 351 -17.52 13.80 -13.29
CA TRP A 351 -18.43 14.95 -13.40
C TRP A 351 -17.92 16.02 -14.36
N VAL A 352 -16.65 16.41 -14.23
CA VAL A 352 -15.99 17.30 -15.20
C VAL A 352 -16.01 16.68 -16.61
N SER A 353 -15.99 15.36 -16.68
CA SER A 353 -16.17 14.59 -17.91
C SER A 353 -17.61 14.46 -18.37
N LYS A 354 -18.61 15.02 -17.68
CA LYS A 354 -20.04 14.90 -17.98
C LYS A 354 -20.52 13.44 -18.08
N ARG A 355 -19.87 12.52 -17.38
CA ARG A 355 -20.28 11.10 -17.27
C ARG A 355 -21.22 10.87 -16.09
N ILE A 356 -21.20 11.76 -15.11
CA ILE A 356 -22.14 11.83 -13.99
C ILE A 356 -22.52 13.30 -13.76
N ASN A 357 -23.68 13.53 -13.13
CA ASN A 357 -24.17 14.86 -12.79
C ASN A 357 -23.79 15.28 -11.37
N LEU A 358 -23.87 16.59 -11.07
CA LEU A 358 -23.54 17.13 -9.75
C LEU A 358 -24.42 16.54 -8.64
N ILE A 359 -25.71 16.32 -8.93
CA ILE A 359 -26.67 15.71 -7.99
C ILE A 359 -26.20 14.31 -7.60
N GLU A 360 -25.70 13.52 -8.55
CA GLU A 360 -25.23 12.16 -8.28
C GLU A 360 -24.00 12.17 -7.36
N ILE A 361 -23.10 13.14 -7.51
CA ILE A 361 -21.99 13.36 -6.57
C ILE A 361 -22.52 13.68 -5.18
N ILE A 362 -23.38 14.69 -5.06
CA ILE A 362 -23.93 15.12 -3.76
C ILE A 362 -24.62 13.95 -3.06
N VAL A 363 -25.45 13.21 -3.78
CA VAL A 363 -26.13 12.01 -3.25
C VAL A 363 -25.13 10.93 -2.84
N SER A 364 -24.06 10.70 -3.61
CA SER A 364 -23.04 9.72 -3.24
C SER A 364 -22.27 10.15 -1.99
N CYS A 365 -21.92 11.44 -1.86
CA CYS A 365 -21.28 11.99 -0.67
C CYS A 365 -22.17 11.88 0.56
N LEU A 366 -23.46 12.23 0.44
CA LEU A 366 -24.43 12.09 1.53
C LEU A 366 -24.61 10.62 1.95
N LYS A 367 -24.64 9.69 0.99
CA LYS A 367 -24.69 8.25 1.28
C LYS A 367 -23.43 7.79 2.02
N LEU A 368 -22.24 8.15 1.55
CA LEU A 368 -20.99 7.79 2.23
C LEU A 368 -20.97 8.32 3.67
N LEU A 369 -21.34 9.58 3.87
CA LEU A 369 -21.38 10.20 5.19
C LEU A 369 -22.40 9.53 6.12
N SER A 370 -23.62 9.29 5.62
CA SER A 370 -24.67 8.63 6.39
C SER A 370 -24.28 7.20 6.79
N ILE A 371 -23.67 6.44 5.88
CA ILE A 371 -23.18 5.10 6.18
C ILE A 371 -22.03 5.17 7.20
N PHE A 372 -21.07 6.06 7.02
CA PHE A 372 -19.95 6.23 7.94
C PHE A 372 -20.43 6.54 9.36
N ILE A 373 -21.34 7.50 9.52
CA ILE A 373 -21.96 7.82 10.82
C ILE A 373 -22.68 6.60 11.38
N SER A 374 -23.43 5.86 10.55
CA SER A 374 -24.16 4.65 11.00
C SER A 374 -23.21 3.56 11.51
N VAL A 375 -22.07 3.36 10.86
CA VAL A 375 -21.05 2.39 11.31
C VAL A 375 -20.44 2.83 12.64
N LEU A 376 -20.10 4.12 12.80
CA LEU A 376 -19.57 4.64 14.06
C LEU A 376 -20.59 4.49 15.21
N LEU A 377 -21.86 4.82 14.96
CA LEU A 377 -22.95 4.63 15.94
C LEU A 377 -23.13 3.16 16.31
N PHE A 378 -23.08 2.26 15.33
CA PHE A 378 -23.15 0.83 15.57
C PHE A 378 -21.99 0.33 16.44
N LEU A 379 -20.76 0.82 16.21
CA LEU A 379 -19.61 0.49 17.05
C LEU A 379 -19.79 1.01 18.48
N GLN A 380 -20.25 2.24 18.66
CA GLN A 380 -20.54 2.78 20.00
C GLN A 380 -21.62 2.00 20.73
N LEU A 381 -22.71 1.65 20.03
CA LEU A 381 -23.78 0.83 20.58
C LEU A 381 -23.26 -0.54 21.00
N THR A 382 -22.40 -1.16 20.19
CA THR A 382 -21.77 -2.44 20.52
C THR A 382 -20.90 -2.33 21.78
N HIS A 383 -20.12 -1.25 21.92
CA HIS A 383 -19.32 -1.02 23.13
C HIS A 383 -20.20 -0.84 24.37
N LEU A 384 -21.28 -0.06 24.25
CA LEU A 384 -22.24 0.16 25.32
C LEU A 384 -22.91 -1.15 25.76
N LEU A 385 -23.38 -1.97 24.81
CA LEU A 385 -24.03 -3.26 25.07
C LEU A 385 -23.07 -4.27 25.71
N LEU A 386 -21.77 -4.16 25.45
CA LEU A 386 -20.73 -5.01 26.03
C LEU A 386 -20.16 -4.46 27.35
N GLY A 387 -20.67 -3.34 27.87
CA GLY A 387 -20.17 -2.70 29.10
C GLY A 387 -18.75 -2.15 28.98
N MET A 388 -18.25 -1.94 27.75
CA MET A 388 -16.94 -1.36 27.48
C MET A 388 -17.01 0.17 27.49
N LYS A 389 -15.87 0.83 27.66
CA LYS A 389 -15.81 2.29 27.46
C LYS A 389 -16.18 2.63 26.01
N LEU A 390 -16.83 3.77 25.83
CA LEU A 390 -17.14 4.32 24.52
C LEU A 390 -15.86 4.79 23.84
N ILE A 391 -15.81 4.70 22.51
CA ILE A 391 -14.66 5.12 21.71
C ILE A 391 -14.59 6.66 21.67
N ASP A 392 -13.49 7.25 22.13
CA ASP A 392 -13.25 8.69 22.00
C ASP A 392 -12.75 9.08 20.59
N PHE A 393 -13.68 9.19 19.65
CA PHE A 393 -13.37 9.65 18.29
C PHE A 393 -12.87 11.11 18.23
N GLY A 394 -13.18 11.94 19.24
CA GLY A 394 -12.74 13.33 19.29
C GLY A 394 -11.23 13.44 19.51
N SER A 395 -10.72 12.73 20.53
CA SER A 395 -9.29 12.64 20.82
C SER A 395 -8.51 12.01 19.66
N PHE A 396 -9.10 11.03 18.97
CA PHE A 396 -8.53 10.45 17.75
C PHE A 396 -8.33 11.51 16.64
N LEU A 397 -9.39 12.26 16.30
CA LEU A 397 -9.32 13.29 15.26
C LEU A 397 -8.32 14.40 15.62
N HIS A 398 -8.32 14.83 16.88
CA HIS A 398 -7.36 15.81 17.38
C HIS A 398 -5.91 15.33 17.23
N THR A 399 -5.63 14.09 17.62
CA THR A 399 -4.29 13.49 17.48
C THR A 399 -3.86 13.38 16.02
N LEU A 400 -4.77 12.96 15.14
CA LEU A 400 -4.51 12.87 13.70
C LEU A 400 -4.19 14.24 13.11
N GLN A 401 -4.98 15.26 13.44
CA GLN A 401 -4.74 16.64 13.00
C GLN A 401 -3.40 17.17 13.51
N LYS A 402 -3.09 16.95 14.80
CA LYS A 402 -1.83 17.38 15.40
C LYS A 402 -0.63 16.77 14.68
N ASN A 403 -0.63 15.45 14.49
CA ASN A 403 0.49 14.73 13.88
C ASN A 403 0.63 15.07 12.38
N ALA A 404 -0.47 15.29 11.67
CA ALA A 404 -0.45 15.72 10.27
C ALA A 404 0.12 17.14 10.11
N GLY A 405 -0.21 18.08 11.02
CA GLY A 405 0.27 19.46 10.94
C GLY A 405 1.76 19.63 11.19
N LEU A 406 2.37 18.75 12.00
CA LEU A 406 3.80 18.80 12.33
C LEU A 406 4.69 18.12 11.28
N GLY A 407 4.12 17.33 10.35
CA GLY A 407 4.87 16.67 9.28
C GLY A 407 5.98 15.73 9.79
N LEU A 408 5.79 15.13 10.98
CA LEU A 408 6.81 14.31 11.63
C LEU A 408 7.06 13.01 10.87
N VAL A 409 8.28 12.49 10.99
CA VAL A 409 8.72 11.23 10.35
C VAL A 409 8.74 11.30 8.83
N MET A 410 8.86 12.51 8.26
CA MET A 410 8.91 12.69 6.81
C MET A 410 10.33 12.69 6.27
N ILE A 411 10.52 12.04 5.12
CA ILE A 411 11.83 11.91 4.46
C ILE A 411 11.71 12.51 3.07
N PRO A 412 12.52 13.52 2.74
CA PRO A 412 12.40 14.29 1.51
C PRO A 412 12.63 13.41 0.28
N ILE A 413 11.86 13.66 -0.79
CA ILE A 413 12.07 13.02 -2.10
C ILE A 413 13.40 13.50 -2.69
N GLU A 414 14.21 12.54 -3.15
CA GLU A 414 15.40 12.84 -3.94
C GLU A 414 15.03 13.41 -5.32
N TYR A 415 15.78 14.42 -5.79
CA TYR A 415 15.59 14.99 -7.13
C TYR A 415 15.63 13.96 -8.25
N ARG A 416 16.48 12.94 -8.09
CA ARG A 416 16.64 11.86 -9.05
C ARG A 416 16.10 10.57 -8.46
N THR A 417 14.89 10.17 -8.85
CA THR A 417 14.23 8.99 -8.29
C THR A 417 13.47 8.20 -9.36
N HIS A 418 13.31 6.90 -9.14
CA HIS A 418 12.43 6.05 -9.96
C HIS A 418 10.94 6.35 -9.76
N PHE A 419 10.59 7.08 -8.70
CA PHE A 419 9.21 7.49 -8.43
C PHE A 419 8.57 8.28 -9.58
N TRP A 420 9.37 8.99 -10.40
CA TRP A 420 8.86 9.73 -11.56
C TRP A 420 8.13 8.86 -12.59
N LEU A 421 8.37 7.54 -12.60
CA LEU A 421 7.58 6.60 -13.41
C LEU A 421 6.12 6.51 -12.94
N PHE A 422 5.83 6.69 -11.64
CA PHE A 422 4.45 6.72 -11.13
C PHE A 422 3.68 7.91 -11.72
N ILE A 423 4.31 9.09 -11.76
CA ILE A 423 3.72 10.30 -12.35
C ILE A 423 3.49 10.13 -13.85
N LEU A 424 4.44 9.52 -14.55
CA LEU A 424 4.31 9.19 -15.96
C LEU A 424 3.09 8.29 -16.22
N VAL A 425 2.95 7.20 -15.46
CA VAL A 425 1.83 6.25 -15.61
C VAL A 425 0.50 6.88 -15.19
N TYR A 426 0.51 7.73 -14.16
CA TYR A 426 -0.66 8.47 -13.71
C TYR A 426 -1.19 9.37 -14.83
N PHE A 427 -0.35 10.26 -15.37
CA PHE A 427 -0.76 11.16 -16.44
C PHE A 427 -1.08 10.43 -17.73
N ALA A 428 -0.37 9.36 -18.08
CA ALA A 428 -0.74 8.50 -19.21
C ALA A 428 -2.17 7.97 -19.07
N SER A 429 -2.55 7.54 -17.86
CA SER A 429 -3.88 7.01 -17.57
C SER A 429 -4.97 8.09 -17.63
N VAL A 430 -4.72 9.27 -17.06
CA VAL A 430 -5.65 10.41 -17.07
C VAL A 430 -5.85 10.95 -18.50
N ILE A 431 -4.76 11.12 -19.26
CA ILE A 431 -4.81 11.55 -20.68
C ILE A 431 -5.59 10.52 -21.51
N TYR A 432 -5.32 9.22 -21.33
CA TYR A 432 -6.05 8.17 -22.01
C TYR A 432 -7.55 8.23 -21.72
N PHE A 433 -7.93 8.39 -20.46
CA PHE A 433 -9.32 8.51 -20.03
C PHE A 433 -10.04 9.69 -20.72
N PHE A 434 -9.45 10.89 -20.71
CA PHE A 434 -10.07 12.06 -21.35
C PHE A 434 -10.13 11.95 -22.89
N LYS A 435 -9.11 11.35 -23.53
CA LYS A 435 -9.12 11.14 -24.98
C LYS A 435 -10.15 10.10 -25.43
N ALA A 436 -10.39 9.05 -24.65
CA ALA A 436 -11.43 8.07 -24.94
C ALA A 436 -12.83 8.72 -25.06
N LYS A 437 -13.13 9.72 -24.23
CA LYS A 437 -14.37 10.51 -24.30
C LYS A 437 -14.53 11.30 -25.61
N VAL A 438 -13.46 11.85 -26.17
CA VAL A 438 -13.52 12.65 -27.41
C VAL A 438 -13.89 11.75 -28.60
N ALA A 439 -13.37 10.52 -28.64
CA ALA A 439 -13.78 9.53 -29.63
C ALA A 439 -15.27 9.19 -29.50
N GLU A 440 -15.77 9.00 -28.27
CA GLU A 440 -17.18 8.69 -27.97
C GLU A 440 -18.14 9.83 -28.37
N GLN A 441 -17.79 11.10 -28.12
CA GLN A 441 -18.65 12.25 -28.50
C GLN A 441 -18.73 12.48 -30.02
N THR A 442 -17.67 12.13 -30.75
CA THR A 442 -17.65 12.25 -32.22
C THR A 442 -18.55 11.21 -32.87
N VAL A 443 -18.64 10.02 -32.27
CA VAL A 443 -19.60 8.96 -32.65
C VAL A 443 -21.02 9.27 -32.13
N GLY A 444 -21.16 9.87 -30.94
CA GLY A 444 -22.45 10.31 -30.41
C GLY A 444 -23.15 11.42 -31.20
N LYS A 445 -22.39 12.25 -31.94
CA LYS A 445 -22.97 13.19 -32.92
C LYS A 445 -23.59 12.49 -34.14
N ILE A 446 -23.08 11.32 -34.52
CA ILE A 446 -23.70 10.44 -35.53
C ILE A 446 -25.00 9.86 -34.97
N LYS A 447 -25.05 9.57 -33.66
CA LYS A 447 -26.24 9.09 -32.95
C LYS A 447 -27.38 10.12 -32.88
N LYS A 448 -27.08 11.40 -32.67
CA LYS A 448 -28.11 12.46 -32.64
C LYS A 448 -28.79 12.73 -33.99
N SER A 449 -28.16 12.35 -35.12
CA SER A 449 -28.85 12.34 -36.42
C SER A 449 -29.66 11.07 -36.65
N GLU A 450 -29.45 10.01 -35.85
CA GLU A 450 -30.22 8.76 -35.87
C GLU A 450 -31.34 8.73 -34.81
N ASP A 451 -31.28 9.52 -33.74
CA ASP A 451 -32.38 9.62 -32.77
C ASP A 451 -33.66 10.23 -33.41
N THR A 452 -33.51 11.06 -34.44
CA THR A 452 -34.62 11.49 -35.34
C THR A 452 -35.20 10.32 -36.17
N TYR A 453 -34.44 9.22 -36.34
CA TYR A 453 -34.90 7.99 -36.98
C TYR A 453 -35.48 6.99 -35.97
N PHE A 454 -35.26 7.15 -34.67
CA PHE A 454 -35.85 6.29 -33.64
C PHE A 454 -37.36 6.51 -33.49
N GLU A 455 -37.89 7.66 -33.92
CA GLU A 455 -39.33 7.87 -34.08
C GLU A 455 -39.92 7.15 -35.31
N LEU A 456 -39.12 6.91 -36.37
CA LEU A 456 -39.51 6.05 -37.51
C LEU A 456 -39.58 4.56 -37.14
N PHE A 457 -39.01 4.13 -36.02
CA PHE A 457 -39.07 2.73 -35.54
C PHE A 457 -40.38 2.38 -34.81
N LYS A 458 -41.36 3.31 -34.76
CA LYS A 458 -42.74 3.03 -34.28
C LYS A 458 -43.69 2.56 -35.39
N GLU A 459 -43.30 2.60 -36.67
CA GLU A 459 -44.14 2.04 -37.73
C GLU A 459 -44.08 0.50 -37.75
N PRO A 460 -45.23 -0.16 -38.00
CA PRO A 460 -45.32 -1.61 -37.92
C PRO A 460 -44.51 -2.30 -39.03
N MET A 461 -44.01 -3.49 -38.69
CA MET A 461 -43.12 -4.34 -39.49
C MET A 461 -43.56 -4.49 -40.95
N SER A 462 -42.73 -4.01 -41.88
CA SER A 462 -42.63 -4.60 -43.21
C SER A 462 -41.46 -5.60 -43.23
N LEU A 463 -41.71 -6.76 -43.82
CA LEU A 463 -41.03 -8.03 -43.58
C LEU A 463 -39.74 -8.26 -44.39
N GLU A 464 -39.20 -7.23 -45.04
CA GLU A 464 -38.06 -7.41 -45.97
C GLU A 464 -37.03 -6.29 -45.80
N GLY A 465 -36.06 -6.47 -44.89
CA GLY A 465 -34.89 -5.56 -44.85
C GLY A 465 -34.06 -5.47 -43.57
N SER A 466 -33.02 -6.31 -43.47
CA SER A 466 -31.79 -6.11 -42.67
C SER A 466 -31.83 -6.29 -41.14
N SER A 467 -32.05 -7.52 -40.68
CA SER A 467 -31.71 -7.96 -39.31
C SER A 467 -30.21 -7.75 -38.95
N SER A 468 -29.30 -7.91 -39.92
CA SER A 468 -27.84 -7.85 -39.68
C SER A 468 -27.32 -6.47 -39.30
N LYS A 469 -27.87 -5.39 -39.87
CA LYS A 469 -27.45 -4.01 -39.53
C LYS A 469 -27.87 -3.62 -38.12
N ARG A 470 -28.98 -4.16 -37.62
CA ARG A 470 -29.51 -3.92 -36.27
C ARG A 470 -28.67 -4.64 -35.21
N GLU A 471 -28.29 -5.90 -35.47
CA GLU A 471 -27.37 -6.66 -34.61
C GLU A 471 -25.97 -6.04 -34.53
N ILE A 472 -25.41 -5.59 -35.66
CA ILE A 472 -24.11 -4.90 -35.69
C ILE A 472 -24.14 -3.62 -34.84
N ARG A 473 -25.24 -2.86 -34.87
CA ARG A 473 -25.40 -1.65 -34.04
C ARG A 473 -25.57 -1.95 -32.56
N TYR A 474 -26.30 -3.02 -32.21
CA TYR A 474 -26.45 -3.45 -30.83
C TYR A 474 -25.13 -3.97 -30.24
N GLN A 475 -24.35 -4.73 -31.02
CA GLN A 475 -22.99 -5.16 -30.64
C GLN A 475 -22.05 -3.97 -30.47
N ALA A 476 -22.08 -3.00 -31.39
CA ALA A 476 -21.30 -1.76 -31.25
C ALA A 476 -21.68 -0.96 -29.99
N PHE A 477 -22.97 -0.93 -29.62
CA PHE A 477 -23.45 -0.29 -28.39
C PHE A 477 -22.93 -1.00 -27.13
N GLN A 478 -22.96 -2.35 -27.10
CA GLN A 478 -22.41 -3.13 -26.00
C GLN A 478 -20.89 -2.97 -25.86
N ASP A 479 -20.16 -2.92 -26.97
CA ASP A 479 -18.71 -2.71 -26.99
C ASP A 479 -18.34 -1.32 -26.44
N ILE A 480 -19.07 -0.26 -26.82
CA ILE A 480 -18.85 1.10 -26.30
C ILE A 480 -19.10 1.17 -24.80
N HIS A 481 -20.21 0.58 -24.32
CA HIS A 481 -20.52 0.59 -22.88
C HIS A 481 -19.48 -0.20 -22.06
N SER A 482 -18.99 -1.32 -22.62
CA SER A 482 -17.90 -2.08 -22.01
C SER A 482 -16.61 -1.26 -21.95
N GLN A 483 -16.25 -0.53 -23.00
CA GLN A 483 -15.03 0.27 -23.06
C GLN A 483 -15.09 1.48 -22.13
N GLN A 484 -16.24 2.13 -22.00
CA GLN A 484 -16.49 3.15 -20.99
C GLN A 484 -16.24 2.62 -19.58
N ASN A 485 -16.72 1.40 -19.29
CA ASN A 485 -16.53 0.80 -17.99
C ASN A 485 -15.08 0.48 -17.68
N LEU A 486 -14.29 0.07 -18.67
CA LEU A 486 -12.87 -0.22 -18.50
C LEU A 486 -12.01 1.05 -18.36
N THR A 487 -12.34 2.15 -19.05
CA THR A 487 -11.62 3.43 -18.88
C THR A 487 -11.85 4.05 -17.51
N GLN A 488 -13.04 3.90 -16.95
CA GLN A 488 -13.32 4.33 -15.57
C GLN A 488 -12.59 3.48 -14.53
N LEU A 489 -12.42 2.16 -14.80
CA LEU A 489 -11.61 1.29 -13.94
C LEU A 489 -10.15 1.73 -13.92
N LEU A 490 -9.57 2.06 -15.09
CA LEU A 490 -8.22 2.60 -15.19
C LEU A 490 -8.09 3.91 -14.40
N LEU A 491 -9.04 4.83 -14.54
CA LEU A 491 -9.05 6.09 -13.80
C LEU A 491 -9.08 5.85 -12.28
N PHE A 492 -9.95 4.95 -11.81
CA PHE A 492 -10.02 4.64 -10.38
C PHE A 492 -8.72 3.99 -9.88
N SER A 493 -8.13 3.07 -10.65
CA SER A 493 -6.81 2.49 -10.36
C SER A 493 -5.70 3.56 -10.28
N ALA A 494 -5.69 4.50 -11.23
CA ALA A 494 -4.71 5.59 -11.25
C ALA A 494 -4.87 6.52 -10.04
N ASN A 495 -6.10 6.84 -9.64
CA ASN A 495 -6.35 7.64 -8.45
C ASN A 495 -5.99 6.88 -7.16
N LEU A 496 -6.23 5.56 -7.09
CA LEU A 496 -5.73 4.74 -5.97
C LEU A 496 -4.20 4.78 -5.91
N MET A 497 -3.52 4.65 -7.05
CA MET A 497 -2.06 4.77 -7.13
C MET A 497 -1.56 6.15 -6.67
N LEU A 498 -2.23 7.24 -7.08
CA LEU A 498 -1.93 8.61 -6.65
C LEU A 498 -1.96 8.74 -5.12
N PHE A 499 -3.07 8.36 -4.49
CA PHE A 499 -3.23 8.53 -3.05
C PHE A 499 -2.42 7.50 -2.23
N ALA A 500 -2.24 6.27 -2.72
CA ALA A 500 -1.33 5.30 -2.09
C ALA A 500 0.11 5.81 -2.10
N SER A 501 0.52 6.52 -3.17
CA SER A 501 1.88 7.03 -3.30
C SER A 501 2.24 8.16 -2.33
N ILE A 502 1.27 8.77 -1.66
CA ILE A 502 1.50 9.69 -0.53
C ILE A 502 2.38 9.03 0.52
N TYR A 503 2.27 7.71 0.70
CA TYR A 503 3.13 6.98 1.64
C TYR A 503 4.62 7.09 1.27
N TYR A 504 4.97 7.01 -0.01
CA TYR A 504 6.35 7.23 -0.46
C TYR A 504 6.71 8.72 -0.45
N VAL A 505 5.81 9.60 -0.91
CA VAL A 505 6.04 11.05 -0.88
C VAL A 505 6.35 11.54 0.52
N GLY A 506 5.65 11.02 1.53
CA GLY A 506 5.95 11.36 2.93
C GLY A 506 7.16 10.63 3.49
N ARG A 507 7.51 9.43 3.00
CA ARG A 507 8.64 8.64 3.49
C ARG A 507 9.46 8.11 2.33
N SER A 508 10.29 8.97 1.73
CA SER A 508 10.98 8.72 0.46
C SER A 508 12.13 7.71 0.50
N MET A 509 12.12 6.77 1.45
CA MET A 509 13.08 5.67 1.48
C MET A 509 12.86 4.72 0.31
N PRO A 510 13.92 4.23 -0.35
CA PRO A 510 13.80 3.37 -1.53
C PRO A 510 12.91 2.12 -1.31
N HIS A 511 12.88 1.54 -0.10
CA HIS A 511 12.02 0.38 0.18
C HIS A 511 10.51 0.72 0.19
N ASN A 512 10.13 1.95 0.55
CA ASN A 512 8.73 2.37 0.55
C ASN A 512 8.16 2.47 -0.88
N LEU A 513 9.01 2.70 -1.88
CA LEU A 513 8.62 2.68 -3.28
C LEU A 513 8.10 1.29 -3.69
N TYR A 514 8.68 0.24 -3.11
CA TYR A 514 8.21 -1.12 -3.36
C TYR A 514 6.92 -1.42 -2.62
N LEU A 515 6.67 -0.88 -1.44
CA LEU A 515 5.39 -1.05 -0.74
C LEU A 515 4.20 -0.54 -1.58
N ILE A 516 4.40 0.53 -2.35
CA ILE A 516 3.36 1.09 -3.23
C ILE A 516 3.43 0.57 -4.69
N SER A 517 4.43 -0.25 -5.04
CA SER A 517 4.62 -0.73 -6.41
C SER A 517 3.53 -1.66 -6.96
N PRO A 518 2.71 -2.37 -6.15
CA PRO A 518 1.58 -3.13 -6.67
C PRO A 518 0.55 -2.25 -7.39
N PHE A 519 0.32 -1.02 -6.89
CA PHE A 519 -0.57 -0.06 -7.54
C PHE A 519 -0.02 0.44 -8.88
N PHE A 520 1.30 0.66 -8.94
CA PHE A 520 2.01 0.99 -10.17
C PHE A 520 1.89 -0.12 -11.20
N CYS A 521 2.21 -1.36 -10.79
CA CYS A 521 2.10 -2.53 -11.66
C CYS A 521 0.67 -2.68 -12.17
N LEU A 522 -0.33 -2.67 -11.30
CA LEU A 522 -1.71 -2.83 -11.71
C LEU A 522 -2.16 -1.74 -12.69
N THR A 523 -1.90 -0.47 -12.39
CA THR A 523 -2.31 0.65 -13.25
C THR A 523 -1.62 0.59 -14.61
N LEU A 524 -0.31 0.31 -14.63
CA LEU A 524 0.46 0.14 -15.85
C LEU A 524 -0.06 -1.03 -16.70
N PHE A 525 -0.32 -2.19 -16.09
CA PHE A 525 -0.81 -3.35 -16.80
C PHE A 525 -2.27 -3.22 -17.21
N LEU A 526 -3.11 -2.46 -16.51
CA LEU A 526 -4.45 -2.08 -16.98
C LEU A 526 -4.37 -1.18 -18.21
N LEU A 527 -3.44 -0.22 -18.23
CA LEU A 527 -3.18 0.62 -19.40
C LEU A 527 -2.71 -0.24 -20.59
N PHE A 528 -1.78 -1.17 -20.37
CA PHE A 528 -1.36 -2.14 -21.38
C PHE A 528 -2.50 -3.03 -21.85
N ALA A 529 -3.31 -3.54 -20.92
CA ALA A 529 -4.46 -4.40 -21.20
C ALA A 529 -5.52 -3.68 -22.05
N LEU A 530 -5.73 -2.38 -21.87
CA LEU A 530 -6.63 -1.58 -22.70
C LEU A 530 -6.11 -1.40 -24.14
N HIS A 531 -4.79 -1.30 -24.32
CA HIS A 531 -4.17 -1.13 -25.64
C HIS A 531 -3.90 -2.45 -26.37
N TYR A 532 -3.67 -3.53 -25.64
CA TYR A 532 -3.25 -4.82 -26.22
C TYR A 532 -4.24 -5.39 -27.25
N PRO A 533 -5.57 -5.40 -27.01
CA PRO A 533 -6.56 -5.81 -28.01
C PRO A 533 -6.59 -4.93 -29.26
N GLN A 534 -6.17 -3.66 -29.16
CA GLN A 534 -6.17 -2.70 -30.27
C GLN A 534 -5.04 -2.98 -31.29
N LEU A 535 -4.04 -3.78 -30.90
CA LEU A 535 -2.95 -4.20 -31.78
C LEU A 535 -3.47 -5.24 -32.80
N LYS A 536 -3.68 -4.82 -34.05
CA LYS A 536 -4.19 -5.72 -35.11
C LYS A 536 -3.22 -6.83 -35.51
N SER A 537 -1.91 -6.63 -35.37
CA SER A 537 -0.88 -7.59 -35.81
C SER A 537 -0.42 -8.49 -34.66
N GLU A 538 -0.50 -9.80 -34.86
CA GLU A 538 0.04 -10.80 -33.92
C GLU A 538 1.57 -10.65 -33.74
N ARG A 539 2.29 -10.22 -34.78
CA ARG A 539 3.73 -9.92 -34.65
C ARG A 539 3.97 -8.75 -33.70
N LEU A 540 3.18 -7.68 -33.82
CA LEU A 540 3.27 -6.53 -32.92
C LEU A 540 2.88 -6.90 -31.48
N LYS A 541 1.86 -7.74 -31.28
CA LYS A 541 1.50 -8.24 -29.94
C LYS A 541 2.65 -9.01 -29.29
N LYS A 542 3.35 -9.86 -30.06
CA LYS A 542 4.54 -10.59 -29.57
C LYS A 542 5.70 -9.66 -29.23
N ILE A 543 6.00 -8.68 -30.10
CA ILE A 543 7.04 -7.67 -29.85
C ILE A 543 6.70 -6.86 -28.60
N PHE A 544 5.46 -6.41 -28.47
CA PHE A 544 4.97 -5.69 -27.31
C PHE A 544 5.12 -6.52 -26.03
N LEU A 545 4.66 -7.78 -26.04
CA LEU A 545 4.78 -8.66 -24.88
C LEU A 545 6.25 -8.91 -24.50
N GLY A 546 7.13 -9.13 -25.48
CA GLY A 546 8.57 -9.28 -25.25
C GLY A 546 9.20 -8.03 -24.65
N PHE A 547 8.83 -6.84 -25.15
CA PHE A 547 9.28 -5.57 -24.59
C PHE A 547 8.80 -5.37 -23.15
N VAL A 548 7.51 -5.62 -22.88
CA VAL A 548 6.94 -5.52 -21.53
C VAL A 548 7.66 -6.52 -20.59
N PHE A 549 7.87 -7.76 -21.02
CA PHE A 549 8.62 -8.77 -20.26
C PHE A 549 10.04 -8.29 -19.92
N LEU A 550 10.76 -7.75 -20.90
CA LEU A 550 12.11 -7.23 -20.69
C LEU A 550 12.13 -6.07 -19.68
N VAL A 551 11.25 -5.09 -19.84
CA VAL A 551 11.25 -3.86 -19.03
C VAL A 551 10.72 -4.08 -17.61
N THR A 552 9.77 -4.99 -17.41
CA THR A 552 9.07 -5.17 -16.12
C THR A 552 9.50 -6.40 -15.34
N ILE A 553 10.27 -7.32 -15.94
CA ILE A 553 10.73 -8.54 -15.28
C ILE A 553 12.26 -8.64 -15.38
N VAL A 554 12.82 -8.65 -16.60
CA VAL A 554 14.27 -8.89 -16.78
C VAL A 554 15.11 -7.72 -16.25
N TYR A 555 14.77 -6.49 -16.60
CA TYR A 555 15.49 -5.29 -16.17
C TYR A 555 15.44 -5.12 -14.63
N PRO A 556 14.27 -5.11 -13.95
CA PRO A 556 14.22 -5.01 -12.50
C PRO A 556 14.86 -6.23 -11.82
N GLY A 557 14.64 -7.43 -12.35
CA GLY A 557 15.19 -8.67 -11.83
C GLY A 557 16.71 -8.71 -11.89
N TYR A 558 17.34 -8.18 -12.94
CA TYR A 558 18.79 -8.12 -13.06
C TYR A 558 19.43 -7.26 -11.96
N PHE A 559 18.80 -6.13 -11.65
CA PHE A 559 19.26 -5.24 -10.58
C PHE A 559 18.98 -5.77 -9.17
N ARG A 560 18.02 -6.70 -9.02
CA ARG A 560 17.63 -7.31 -7.73
C ARG A 560 17.97 -8.80 -7.61
N LYS A 561 18.76 -9.34 -8.54
CA LYS A 561 19.07 -10.78 -8.62
C LYS A 561 19.63 -11.32 -7.31
N GLU A 562 20.48 -10.57 -6.63
CA GLU A 562 21.12 -11.01 -5.39
C GLU A 562 20.09 -11.16 -4.25
N ASN A 563 19.16 -10.20 -4.11
CA ASN A 563 18.08 -10.31 -3.12
C ASN A 563 17.13 -11.46 -3.44
N MET A 564 16.68 -11.55 -4.69
CA MET A 564 15.78 -12.62 -5.15
C MET A 564 16.38 -14.01 -4.90
N VAL A 565 17.66 -14.20 -5.25
CA VAL A 565 18.35 -15.47 -5.07
C VAL A 565 18.59 -15.76 -3.58
N ASN A 566 18.94 -14.77 -2.77
CA ASN A 566 19.08 -14.95 -1.33
C ASN A 566 17.78 -15.42 -0.69
N GLU A 567 16.65 -14.78 -1.01
CA GLU A 567 15.33 -15.21 -0.54
C GLU A 567 15.03 -16.66 -0.95
N LEU A 568 15.29 -17.02 -2.21
CA LEU A 568 15.10 -18.40 -2.68
C LEU A 568 16.01 -19.40 -1.97
N LEU A 569 17.27 -19.05 -1.72
CA LEU A 569 18.23 -19.90 -1.00
C LEU A 569 17.83 -20.07 0.46
N ILE A 570 17.38 -18.99 1.12
CA ILE A 570 16.84 -19.00 2.48
C ILE A 570 15.62 -19.94 2.55
N LYS A 571 14.66 -19.76 1.63
CA LYS A 571 13.48 -20.62 1.54
C LYS A 571 13.90 -22.08 1.38
N TYR A 572 14.80 -22.37 0.45
CA TYR A 572 15.32 -23.73 0.22
C TYR A 572 16.00 -24.33 1.46
N GLN A 573 16.85 -23.56 2.14
CA GLN A 573 17.52 -24.01 3.36
C GLN A 573 16.54 -24.30 4.50
N LYS A 574 15.54 -23.44 4.69
CA LYS A 574 14.49 -23.65 5.70
C LYS A 574 13.63 -24.87 5.36
N LEU A 575 13.26 -25.05 4.08
CA LEU A 575 12.56 -26.25 3.61
C LEU A 575 13.37 -27.52 3.90
N ARG A 576 14.68 -27.50 3.62
CA ARG A 576 15.58 -28.66 3.83
C ARG A 576 15.77 -29.01 5.31
N ARG A 577 15.73 -28.03 6.22
CA ARG A 577 15.95 -28.24 7.67
C ARG A 577 14.73 -28.81 8.41
N GLY A 578 13.57 -28.92 7.76
CA GLY A 578 12.32 -29.28 8.42
C GLY A 578 11.76 -28.13 9.28
N GLY A 579 10.47 -28.20 9.66
CA GLY A 579 9.80 -27.12 10.39
C GLY A 579 9.18 -26.04 9.50
N ILE A 580 8.66 -26.44 8.33
CA ILE A 580 8.10 -25.53 7.32
C ILE A 580 6.90 -24.74 7.86
N PHE A 581 6.09 -25.37 8.71
CA PHE A 581 4.87 -24.79 9.29
C PHE A 581 5.02 -24.43 10.78
N THR A 582 6.22 -24.55 11.36
CA THR A 582 6.47 -24.16 12.75
C THR A 582 6.86 -22.69 12.80
N SER A 583 6.10 -21.86 13.51
CA SER A 583 6.41 -20.43 13.60
C SER A 583 7.73 -20.15 14.32
N GLU A 584 8.45 -19.14 13.82
CA GLU A 584 9.61 -18.56 14.47
C GLU A 584 9.29 -17.92 15.83
N PHE A 585 8.03 -17.51 16.05
CA PHE A 585 7.56 -16.88 17.29
C PHE A 585 7.84 -17.75 18.52
N ASP A 586 7.31 -18.96 18.54
CA ASP A 586 7.33 -19.81 19.73
C ASP A 586 8.74 -20.30 20.05
N ARG A 587 9.56 -20.57 19.01
CA ARG A 587 10.91 -21.07 19.21
C ARG A 587 11.88 -19.97 19.64
N THR A 588 11.86 -18.82 18.97
CA THR A 588 12.88 -17.78 19.15
C THR A 588 12.58 -16.89 20.37
N LEU A 589 11.33 -16.46 20.57
CA LEU A 589 10.98 -15.58 21.69
C LEU A 589 11.03 -16.30 23.03
N TYR A 590 10.43 -17.50 23.12
CA TYR A 590 10.40 -18.24 24.39
C TYR A 590 11.80 -18.63 24.84
N GLN A 591 12.67 -19.10 23.93
CA GLN A 591 14.06 -19.39 24.25
C GLN A 591 14.82 -18.13 24.72
N ARG A 592 14.59 -16.99 24.06
CA ARG A 592 15.29 -15.74 24.33
C ARG A 592 14.89 -15.09 25.67
N TYR A 593 13.60 -15.10 26.01
CA TYR A 593 13.07 -14.44 27.21
C TYR A 593 12.68 -15.40 28.33
N SER A 594 13.00 -16.69 28.24
CA SER A 594 12.61 -17.70 29.25
C SER A 594 12.93 -17.30 30.69
N LYS A 595 14.09 -16.69 30.94
CA LYS A 595 14.51 -16.25 32.28
C LYS A 595 13.77 -15.00 32.73
N GLU A 596 13.60 -14.04 31.83
CA GLU A 596 12.84 -12.81 32.04
C GLU A 596 11.38 -13.12 32.36
N LEU A 597 10.78 -14.07 31.63
CA LEU A 597 9.40 -14.52 31.84
C LEU A 597 9.23 -15.23 33.17
N ALA A 598 10.19 -16.08 33.55
CA ALA A 598 10.17 -16.71 34.87
C ALA A 598 10.19 -15.66 35.98
N LEU A 599 11.08 -14.66 35.87
CA LEU A 599 11.21 -13.57 36.83
C LEU A 599 9.92 -12.72 36.92
N ILE A 600 9.35 -12.33 35.78
CA ILE A 600 8.10 -11.55 35.73
C ILE A 600 6.96 -12.34 36.37
N LYS A 601 6.78 -13.62 36.03
CA LYS A 601 5.68 -14.44 36.54
C LYS A 601 5.79 -14.73 38.03
N SER A 602 7.01 -14.89 38.57
CA SER A 602 7.20 -15.21 39.99
C SER A 602 7.11 -13.99 40.91
N GLU A 603 7.59 -12.82 40.45
CA GLU A 603 7.78 -11.66 41.33
C GLU A 603 6.79 -10.53 41.12
N LEU A 604 6.18 -10.42 39.93
CA LEU A 604 5.11 -9.46 39.64
C LEU A 604 3.76 -10.18 39.69
N ILE A 605 3.22 -10.29 40.90
CA ILE A 605 2.00 -11.06 41.18
C ILE A 605 0.77 -10.40 40.57
N GLU A 606 0.74 -9.06 40.54
CA GLU A 606 -0.35 -8.25 39.98
C GLU A 606 -0.61 -8.57 38.50
N ASP A 607 -1.88 -8.57 38.09
CA ASP A 607 -2.25 -8.83 36.68
C ASP A 607 -1.87 -7.65 35.76
N GLU A 608 -1.96 -6.42 36.27
CA GLU A 608 -1.51 -5.20 35.61
C GLU A 608 -0.12 -4.82 36.12
N VAL A 609 0.85 -4.71 35.22
CA VAL A 609 2.25 -4.47 35.57
C VAL A 609 2.85 -3.35 34.72
N LEU A 610 3.84 -2.66 35.27
CA LEU A 610 4.64 -1.70 34.52
C LEU A 610 5.94 -2.36 34.05
N LEU A 611 6.07 -2.56 32.74
CA LEU A 611 7.31 -2.99 32.09
C LEU A 611 7.87 -1.84 31.26
N LEU A 612 9.04 -1.32 31.64
CA LEU A 612 9.75 -0.26 30.92
C LEU A 612 10.88 -0.88 30.10
N THR A 613 10.54 -1.47 28.96
CA THR A 613 11.47 -2.11 28.03
C THR A 613 10.98 -1.95 26.59
N THR A 614 11.90 -2.04 25.64
CA THR A 614 11.61 -1.95 24.19
C THR A 614 10.83 -3.14 23.66
N ASP A 615 10.91 -4.28 24.34
CA ASP A 615 10.23 -5.54 24.00
C ASP A 615 8.99 -5.78 24.90
N ASP A 616 8.43 -4.71 25.48
CA ASP A 616 7.32 -4.74 26.45
C ASP A 616 6.10 -5.53 25.95
N THR A 617 5.70 -5.33 24.70
CA THR A 617 4.57 -6.03 24.08
C THR A 617 4.72 -7.56 24.12
N TYR A 618 5.91 -8.08 23.80
CA TYR A 618 6.15 -9.53 23.79
C TYR A 618 6.16 -10.11 25.20
N LEU A 619 6.78 -9.40 26.13
CA LEU A 619 6.90 -9.85 27.51
C LEU A 619 5.55 -9.85 28.21
N LEU A 620 4.73 -8.82 28.01
CA LEU A 620 3.35 -8.78 28.52
C LEU A 620 2.52 -9.94 27.99
N TYR A 621 2.59 -10.19 26.68
CA TYR A 621 1.88 -11.30 26.07
C TYR A 621 2.30 -12.66 26.62
N LEU A 622 3.60 -12.98 26.58
CA LEU A 622 4.13 -14.27 27.02
C LEU A 622 3.98 -14.47 28.53
N ALA A 623 3.98 -13.37 29.30
CA ALA A 623 3.69 -13.40 30.73
C ALA A 623 2.20 -13.56 31.04
N GLY A 624 1.31 -13.27 30.09
CA GLY A 624 -0.14 -13.23 30.31
C GLY A 624 -0.55 -12.03 31.20
N LYS A 625 0.18 -10.92 31.10
CA LYS A 625 0.00 -9.72 31.92
C LYS A 625 -0.59 -8.56 31.11
N LYS A 626 -1.23 -7.63 31.81
CA LYS A 626 -1.80 -6.40 31.27
C LYS A 626 -0.84 -5.23 31.48
N ASN A 627 -0.81 -4.28 30.55
CA ASN A 627 0.03 -3.09 30.68
C ASN A 627 -0.62 -2.04 31.59
N LEU A 628 0.13 -1.54 32.57
CA LEU A 628 -0.28 -0.42 33.40
C LEU A 628 -0.31 0.92 32.63
N LEU A 629 0.44 1.04 31.54
CA LEU A 629 0.39 2.21 30.66
C LEU A 629 -0.86 2.18 29.77
N ASP A 630 -1.43 3.36 29.52
CA ASP A 630 -2.54 3.57 28.56
C ASP A 630 -2.00 3.70 27.11
N ILE A 631 -0.82 3.12 26.87
CA ILE A 631 -0.21 2.94 25.55
C ILE A 631 0.56 1.63 25.53
N ASN A 632 0.46 0.89 24.43
CA ASN A 632 1.32 -0.26 24.17
C ASN A 632 1.76 -0.21 22.69
N SER A 633 3.06 -0.17 22.38
CA SER A 633 4.21 -0.14 23.31
C SER A 633 4.67 1.26 23.71
N SER A 634 5.47 1.33 24.78
CA SER A 634 6.07 2.57 25.31
C SER A 634 6.91 3.34 24.27
N ILE A 635 7.47 2.66 23.25
CA ILE A 635 8.17 3.29 22.12
C ILE A 635 7.25 4.14 21.23
N GLY A 636 5.93 3.99 21.35
CA GLY A 636 4.93 4.74 20.61
C GLY A 636 4.74 6.17 21.09
N ILE A 637 5.36 6.55 22.22
CA ILE A 637 5.37 7.92 22.74
C ILE A 637 6.49 8.69 22.03
N ILE A 638 6.10 9.59 21.14
CA ILE A 638 7.00 10.40 20.32
C ILE A 638 7.06 11.84 20.84
N LEU A 639 5.95 12.37 21.38
CA LEU A 639 5.84 13.77 21.80
C LEU A 639 5.60 13.90 23.30
N GLU A 640 5.99 15.04 23.88
CA GLU A 640 5.78 15.30 25.32
C GLU A 640 4.29 15.33 25.68
N SER A 641 3.44 15.78 24.76
CA SER A 641 1.98 15.77 24.95
C SER A 641 1.39 14.38 25.09
N GLU A 642 2.06 13.35 24.54
CA GLU A 642 1.59 11.96 24.55
C GLU A 642 2.00 11.26 25.86
N LEU A 643 3.04 11.77 26.53
CA LEU A 643 3.58 11.18 27.75
C LEU A 643 2.58 11.18 28.90
N ASN A 644 2.01 12.34 29.26
CA ASN A 644 1.14 12.47 30.43
C ASN A 644 -0.14 11.62 30.32
N PRO A 645 -0.86 11.60 29.17
CA PRO A 645 -1.97 10.67 28.98
C PRO A 645 -1.55 9.21 29.12
N ALA A 646 -0.41 8.82 28.52
CA ALA A 646 0.05 7.43 28.53
C ALA A 646 0.41 6.89 29.92
N ILE A 647 0.92 7.73 30.82
CA ILE A 647 1.37 7.32 32.17
C ILE A 647 0.34 7.63 33.26
N LYS A 648 -0.81 8.24 32.93
CA LYS A 648 -1.80 8.74 33.89
C LYS A 648 -2.15 7.70 34.96
N ARG A 649 -2.51 6.49 34.52
CA ARG A 649 -2.89 5.39 35.42
C ARG A 649 -1.72 4.91 36.30
N ALA A 650 -0.50 4.86 35.76
CA ALA A 650 0.69 4.53 36.53
C ALA A 650 1.00 5.57 37.61
N LEU A 651 0.71 6.85 37.35
CA LEU A 651 0.85 7.94 38.33
C LEU A 651 -0.24 7.91 39.41
N GLU A 652 -1.44 7.43 39.10
CA GLU A 652 -2.52 7.26 40.07
C GLU A 652 -2.26 6.09 41.04
N ILE A 653 -1.70 4.99 40.53
CA ILE A 653 -1.45 3.78 41.31
C ILE A 653 -0.12 3.84 42.07
N CYS A 654 0.92 4.45 41.49
CA CYS A 654 2.28 4.47 42.02
C CYS A 654 2.80 3.06 42.40
N PRO A 655 3.06 2.19 41.41
CA PRO A 655 3.35 0.77 41.64
C PRO A 655 4.58 0.57 42.54
N GLN A 656 4.52 -0.40 43.44
CA GLN A 656 5.62 -0.64 44.40
C GLN A 656 6.78 -1.44 43.79
N LYS A 657 6.50 -2.26 42.79
CA LYS A 657 7.50 -3.06 42.07
C LYS A 657 7.24 -2.96 40.58
N ILE A 658 8.28 -2.73 39.79
CA ILE A 658 8.18 -2.63 38.32
C ILE A 658 9.35 -3.39 37.67
N ALA A 659 9.25 -3.70 36.37
CA ALA A 659 10.37 -4.22 35.61
C ALA A 659 10.90 -3.15 34.65
N VAL A 660 12.22 -3.00 34.58
CA VAL A 660 12.87 -1.98 33.77
C VAL A 660 13.99 -2.63 32.95
N ASP A 661 14.20 -2.14 31.73
CA ASP A 661 15.39 -2.48 30.95
C ASP A 661 16.64 -2.21 31.79
N CYS A 662 17.44 -3.25 31.96
CA CYS A 662 18.62 -3.23 32.81
C CYS A 662 19.66 -2.19 32.38
N GLN A 663 19.67 -1.77 31.11
CA GLN A 663 20.54 -0.71 30.59
C GLN A 663 20.16 0.66 31.13
N ILE A 664 18.86 0.92 31.39
CA ILE A 664 18.39 2.21 31.90
C ILE A 664 18.98 2.50 33.29
N ILE A 665 19.25 1.44 34.06
CA ILE A 665 19.80 1.52 35.41
C ILE A 665 21.28 1.09 35.49
N ASN A 666 21.96 0.95 34.34
CA ASN A 666 23.38 0.59 34.23
C ASN A 666 23.79 -0.70 34.97
N LYS A 667 22.94 -1.73 34.99
CA LYS A 667 23.21 -3.01 35.69
C LYS A 667 23.58 -4.17 34.77
N CYS A 668 23.46 -4.01 33.45
CA CYS A 668 23.76 -5.07 32.47
C CYS A 668 24.63 -4.54 31.34
N PRO A 669 25.41 -5.44 30.69
CA PRO A 669 26.06 -5.11 29.43
C PRO A 669 25.02 -4.76 28.37
N ALA A 670 25.44 -3.96 27.39
CA ALA A 670 24.59 -3.64 26.24
C ALA A 670 24.17 -4.93 25.52
N TYR A 671 22.86 -5.09 25.33
CA TYR A 671 22.23 -6.13 24.53
C TYR A 671 21.38 -5.48 23.43
N LYS A 672 21.16 -6.21 22.34
CA LYS A 672 20.36 -5.72 21.22
C LYS A 672 18.91 -6.18 21.37
N PRO A 673 17.93 -5.32 21.69
CA PRO A 673 16.52 -5.72 21.79
C PRO A 673 15.98 -6.23 20.44
N LEU A 674 14.86 -6.96 20.45
CA LEU A 674 14.24 -7.43 19.21
C LEU A 674 13.63 -6.27 18.44
N VAL A 675 12.89 -5.43 19.15
CA VAL A 675 12.48 -4.12 18.67
C VAL A 675 13.68 -3.20 18.77
N GLN A 676 14.38 -3.01 17.65
CA GLN A 676 15.57 -2.15 17.56
C GLN A 676 15.21 -0.65 17.54
N ALA A 677 14.31 -0.23 18.41
CA ALA A 677 14.07 1.17 18.73
C ALA A 677 14.84 1.47 20.03
N PHE A 678 15.62 2.55 20.09
CA PHE A 678 16.26 3.02 21.33
C PHE A 678 15.45 4.18 21.91
N PRO A 679 14.37 3.92 22.65
CA PRO A 679 13.50 4.97 23.15
C PRO A 679 14.20 5.74 24.28
N ARG A 680 14.62 6.98 23.99
CA ARG A 680 14.94 7.98 25.01
C ARG A 680 13.77 8.23 25.98
N VAL A 681 12.57 7.74 25.65
CA VAL A 681 11.37 7.91 26.47
C VAL A 681 11.34 7.04 27.73
N LEU A 682 11.98 5.86 27.75
CA LEU A 682 11.88 4.96 28.91
C LEU A 682 12.47 5.57 30.19
N PRO A 683 13.68 6.19 30.17
CA PRO A 683 14.19 6.92 31.33
C PRO A 683 13.32 8.12 31.73
N ILE A 684 12.69 8.79 30.76
CA ILE A 684 11.82 9.94 31.01
C ILE A 684 10.55 9.50 31.74
N ILE A 685 9.93 8.39 31.32
CA ILE A 685 8.78 7.77 32.00
C ILE A 685 9.16 7.42 33.44
N LEU A 686 10.29 6.72 33.63
CA LEU A 686 10.77 6.32 34.96
C LEU A 686 10.96 7.53 35.87
N ASN A 687 11.68 8.56 35.42
CA ASN A 687 11.94 9.78 36.17
C ASN A 687 10.64 10.54 36.52
N LYS A 688 9.67 10.57 35.59
CA LYS A 688 8.38 11.23 35.81
C LYS A 688 7.59 10.51 36.90
N ILE A 689 7.53 9.18 36.87
CA ILE A 689 6.86 8.37 37.91
C ILE A 689 7.55 8.57 39.26
N GLU A 690 8.88 8.44 39.33
CA GLU A 690 9.64 8.65 40.58
C GLU A 690 9.41 10.03 41.20
N SER A 691 9.37 11.08 40.38
CA SER A 691 9.17 12.46 40.84
C SER A 691 7.77 12.70 41.40
N VAL A 692 6.73 12.26 40.70
CA VAL A 692 5.32 12.48 41.09
C VAL A 692 4.94 11.58 42.27
N CYS A 693 5.34 10.31 42.24
CA CYS A 693 5.05 9.35 43.30
C CYS A 693 5.97 9.50 44.53
N LYS A 694 6.98 10.38 44.48
CA LYS A 694 7.97 10.62 45.57
C LYS A 694 8.70 9.34 46.01
N ILE A 695 8.99 8.47 45.06
CA ILE A 695 9.71 7.21 45.26
C ILE A 695 11.00 7.20 44.45
N LYS A 696 11.92 6.33 44.82
CA LYS A 696 13.10 5.98 44.03
C LYS A 696 13.08 4.48 43.80
N TYR A 697 13.16 4.06 42.54
CA TYR A 697 13.23 2.66 42.21
C TYR A 697 14.67 2.18 42.29
N GLU A 698 14.91 1.14 43.10
CA GLU A 698 16.22 0.52 43.25
C GLU A 698 16.19 -0.94 42.79
N PRO A 699 17.22 -1.42 42.06
CA PRO A 699 17.26 -2.79 41.56
C PRO A 699 17.34 -3.80 42.70
N SER A 700 16.46 -4.80 42.65
CA SER A 700 16.50 -5.95 43.54
C SER A 700 17.08 -7.18 42.85
N THR A 701 16.44 -7.63 41.76
CA THR A 701 16.86 -8.83 41.01
C THR A 701 16.95 -8.54 39.52
N CYS A 702 18.05 -8.95 38.89
CA CYS A 702 18.33 -8.70 37.49
C CYS A 702 18.58 -9.99 36.69
N THR A 703 18.07 -10.03 35.46
CA THR A 703 18.54 -10.95 34.42
C THR A 703 19.58 -10.27 33.54
N ARG A 704 19.85 -10.79 32.34
CA ARG A 704 20.72 -10.14 31.35
C ARG A 704 20.05 -8.99 30.60
N GLN A 705 18.72 -8.85 30.70
CA GLN A 705 17.94 -7.91 29.89
C GLN A 705 17.06 -7.00 30.76
N ILE A 706 16.45 -7.53 31.82
CA ILE A 706 15.49 -6.80 32.67
C ILE A 706 15.93 -6.87 34.12
N CYS A 707 15.69 -5.80 34.87
CA CYS A 707 15.75 -5.80 36.33
C CYS A 707 14.37 -5.51 36.91
N LEU A 708 14.02 -6.24 37.97
CA LEU A 708 13.01 -5.80 38.90
C LEU A 708 13.59 -4.70 39.78
N VAL A 709 12.79 -3.66 39.96
CA VAL A 709 13.13 -2.54 40.82
C VAL A 709 11.99 -2.30 41.79
N ASP A 710 12.35 -2.09 43.05
CA ASP A 710 11.43 -1.89 44.16
C ASP A 710 11.43 -0.42 44.58
N ALA A 711 10.25 0.09 44.90
CA ALA A 711 10.05 1.46 45.33
C ALA A 711 10.59 1.65 46.75
N LYS A 712 11.57 2.54 46.91
CA LYS A 712 11.96 3.09 48.21
C LYS A 712 11.43 4.51 48.32
N ARG A 713 10.83 4.84 49.47
CA ARG A 713 10.43 6.24 49.74
C ARG A 713 11.70 7.11 49.70
N LYS A 714 11.64 8.24 48.99
CA LYS A 714 12.67 9.26 49.14
C LYS A 714 12.55 9.79 50.57
N ASN A 715 13.54 9.48 51.41
CA ASN A 715 13.72 10.21 52.66
C ASN A 715 13.91 11.69 52.29
N GLN A 716 13.14 12.56 52.93
CA GLN A 716 13.14 14.00 52.68
C GLN A 716 14.53 14.59 52.87
#